data_AF-A0A532UX32-F1
#
_entry.id   AF-A0A532UX32-F1
#
_cell.length_a   1.000
_cell.length_b   1.000
_cell.length_c   1.000
_cell.angle_alpha   90.00
_cell.angle_beta   90.00
_cell.angle_gamma   90.00
#
_symmetry.space_group_name_H-M   'P 1'
#
loop_
_entity.id
_entity.type
_entity.pdbx_description
1 polymer ?
#
loop_
_entity_poly.entity_id
_entity_poly.type
_entity_poly.pdbx_seq_one_letter_code
_entity_poly.pdbx_strand_id
1 'polypeptide(L)'
;MSVYTLYRPIHLFVIVLLSLPVYSTELSAPVDCAAGIQEVYRIDRLAALKESIKVASVSSYDRTGGNNDGFGGQYSFVRKEEDGLVLADLQGPGVIYRIWTPTPTDDMLEFYFDGESEPSIRVKFRELFLGTHPTFVRPLVGYGAGGFYSYVPLTYQKSCKVFIRAERMRFYQINYATYSEGTAIVSFPKQPADEYERHLEKAVRLFESYGTDISSYAVPAGGSVEKFATKVRLQPEQTASIFEIDRPGRIVGIRISPPEALADKDRAVVLRAYWDGDAEPAILSPAGDFFGYAWGEPATRSLLVGTANGVDYCYFPMPFDKSARIELLSDRRSGEETEIEAEVLFVPVARRENEGRFYALWRRENPTTKGKPFTFVQTKGQGHLVGLIQQSQGFESGNTYFFEGDDQTTIDGELVIHGTGSEDLYNGGWYDVTGRWDYRRSFPLSGCLGYQKHLGRTGGYRLFLGDAYAYRTSVLQTIEHAPTGNDLLNDYCAVTFMYSLDRPTCDFALPQAAQRRVIDLRRIVFATWWNVPISAFSYRNATLTKNVEKLDGKDIRFLSLRAEDNDSFGHHFICFVCELPAAGKYKVSLDAVKGPSQAKVQMFLDEAPVGPEVDLYAAERQPALGENVGTLDLAEGRNFLLFKLVGKHADSTGLALDLTNIICERAD
;
A
#
# COMPACT_ATOMS: atom_id res chain seq x y z
N MET A 1 64.48 -94.68 -6.42
CA MET A 1 63.04 -94.34 -6.44
C MET A 1 62.73 -93.70 -5.09
N SER A 2 61.93 -92.62 -5.04
CA SER A 2 61.63 -91.72 -3.89
C SER A 2 62.47 -90.43 -3.89
N VAL A 3 62.11 -89.43 -4.71
CA VAL A 3 61.21 -88.27 -4.46
C VAL A 3 61.82 -87.25 -3.47
N TYR A 4 62.43 -86.20 -4.02
CA TYR A 4 62.81 -84.97 -3.33
C TYR A 4 61.61 -84.03 -3.25
N THR A 5 61.29 -83.55 -2.04
CA THR A 5 60.22 -82.57 -1.80
C THR A 5 60.85 -81.18 -1.58
N LEU A 6 60.58 -80.24 -2.49
CA LEU A 6 60.98 -78.83 -2.37
C LEU A 6 60.00 -78.07 -1.47
N TYR A 7 60.49 -77.41 -0.42
CA TYR A 7 59.74 -76.41 0.35
C TYR A 7 59.91 -75.02 -0.29
N ARG A 8 58.78 -74.36 -0.62
CA ARG A 8 58.69 -72.92 -0.95
C ARG A 8 58.01 -72.20 0.23
N PRO A 9 58.52 -71.06 0.72
CA PRO A 9 57.79 -70.25 1.67
C PRO A 9 56.72 -69.41 0.94
N ILE A 10 55.50 -69.42 1.47
CA ILE A 10 54.38 -68.57 1.04
C ILE A 10 54.45 -67.28 1.87
N HIS A 11 54.63 -66.13 1.21
CA HIS A 11 54.44 -64.83 1.85
C HIS A 11 52.95 -64.52 1.93
N LEU A 12 52.40 -64.53 3.14
CA LEU A 12 51.03 -64.12 3.44
C LEU A 12 51.00 -62.58 3.60
N PHE A 13 50.45 -61.87 2.62
CA PHE A 13 50.16 -60.44 2.74
C PHE A 13 48.88 -60.26 3.56
N VAL A 14 49.01 -59.78 4.79
CA VAL A 14 47.88 -59.37 5.63
C VAL A 14 47.54 -57.91 5.30
N ILE A 15 46.42 -57.68 4.62
CA ILE A 15 45.84 -56.34 4.44
C ILE A 15 45.11 -55.98 5.73
N VAL A 16 45.69 -55.08 6.52
CA VAL A 16 45.02 -54.46 7.67
C VAL A 16 44.14 -53.31 7.15
N LEU A 17 42.83 -53.55 7.10
CA LEU A 17 41.82 -52.50 6.88
C LEU A 17 41.64 -51.70 8.17
N LEU A 18 42.31 -50.55 8.24
CA LEU A 18 42.08 -49.53 9.27
C LEU A 18 40.78 -48.78 8.95
N SER A 19 39.68 -49.16 9.61
CA SER A 19 38.44 -48.39 9.61
C SER A 19 38.59 -47.21 10.59
N LEU A 20 38.88 -46.02 10.05
CA LEU A 20 38.78 -44.76 10.79
C LEU A 20 37.30 -44.38 10.94
N PRO A 21 36.79 -44.08 12.15
CA PRO A 21 35.47 -43.51 12.30
C PRO A 21 35.51 -42.07 11.77
N VAL A 22 34.86 -41.85 10.63
CA VAL A 22 34.56 -40.51 10.14
C VAL A 22 33.49 -39.93 11.05
N TYR A 23 33.90 -39.13 12.02
CA TYR A 23 32.97 -38.19 12.65
C TYR A 23 32.62 -37.15 11.57
N SER A 24 31.46 -37.29 10.94
CA SER A 24 30.84 -36.19 10.22
C SER A 24 30.39 -35.16 11.26
N THR A 25 31.27 -34.23 11.60
CA THR A 25 30.80 -32.93 12.03
C THR A 25 30.05 -32.34 10.84
N GLU A 26 28.72 -32.46 10.83
CA GLU A 26 27.90 -31.53 10.08
C GLU A 26 28.21 -30.14 10.66
N LEU A 27 29.22 -29.47 10.09
CA LEU A 27 29.22 -28.03 10.10
C LEU A 27 27.97 -27.65 9.33
N SER A 28 26.90 -27.33 10.06
CA SER A 28 25.82 -26.48 9.56
C SER A 28 26.48 -25.39 8.73
N ALA A 29 26.16 -25.34 7.43
CA ALA A 29 26.54 -24.19 6.63
C ALA A 29 26.14 -22.92 7.41
N PRO A 30 27.00 -21.89 7.48
CA PRO A 30 26.64 -20.67 8.18
C PRO A 30 25.32 -20.15 7.62
N VAL A 31 24.38 -19.80 8.51
CA VAL A 31 23.10 -19.21 8.13
C VAL A 31 23.39 -17.99 7.24
N ASP A 32 23.04 -18.09 5.95
CA ASP A 32 23.42 -17.12 4.90
C ASP A 32 22.70 -15.75 5.08
N CYS A 33 21.65 -15.71 5.90
CA CYS A 33 20.95 -14.49 6.34
C CYS A 33 20.35 -14.71 7.74
N ALA A 34 20.84 -14.00 8.76
CA ALA A 34 20.33 -14.13 10.12
C ALA A 34 18.97 -13.45 10.28
N ALA A 35 18.05 -14.09 11.03
CA ALA A 35 16.78 -13.49 11.42
C ALA A 35 16.99 -12.13 12.10
N GLY A 36 16.18 -11.13 11.73
CA GLY A 36 16.30 -9.75 12.21
C GLY A 36 16.73 -8.77 11.12
N ILE A 37 17.69 -7.90 11.44
CA ILE A 37 18.04 -6.72 10.62
C ILE A 37 18.50 -7.07 9.19
N GLN A 38 19.07 -8.26 8.95
CA GLN A 38 19.49 -8.64 7.60
C GLN A 38 18.30 -8.87 6.65
N GLU A 39 17.16 -9.34 7.16
CA GLU A 39 15.92 -9.52 6.38
C GLU A 39 15.34 -8.20 5.87
N VAL A 40 15.77 -7.07 6.44
CA VAL A 40 15.31 -5.72 6.05
C VAL A 40 16.12 -5.14 4.89
N TYR A 41 17.33 -5.66 4.59
CA TYR A 41 18.18 -5.09 3.54
C TYR A 41 18.76 -6.07 2.53
N ARG A 42 18.75 -7.38 2.80
CA ARG A 42 19.24 -8.42 1.89
C ARG A 42 18.23 -8.72 0.78
N ILE A 43 18.03 -7.74 -0.12
CA ILE A 43 17.11 -7.89 -1.26
C ILE A 43 17.52 -9.06 -2.15
N ASP A 44 18.82 -9.34 -2.28
CA ASP A 44 19.38 -10.51 -2.95
C ASP A 44 18.85 -11.86 -2.43
N ARG A 45 18.32 -11.87 -1.20
CA ARG A 45 17.76 -13.06 -0.51
C ARG A 45 16.23 -13.07 -0.48
N LEU A 46 15.56 -12.07 -1.05
CA LEU A 46 14.10 -11.95 -0.96
C LEU A 46 13.34 -13.15 -1.57
N ALA A 47 13.94 -13.80 -2.57
CA ALA A 47 13.39 -15.01 -3.18
C ALA A 47 13.56 -16.28 -2.31
N ALA A 48 14.44 -16.27 -1.31
CA ALA A 48 14.64 -17.41 -0.43
C ALA A 48 13.40 -17.65 0.44
N LEU A 49 12.98 -18.91 0.53
CA LEU A 49 11.89 -19.32 1.41
C LEU A 49 12.24 -18.95 2.86
N LYS A 50 11.33 -18.23 3.52
CA LYS A 50 11.57 -17.73 4.89
C LYS A 50 11.69 -18.88 5.88
N GLU A 51 12.68 -18.84 6.76
CA GLU A 51 12.90 -19.86 7.79
C GLU A 51 11.90 -19.80 8.96
N SER A 52 11.20 -18.67 9.14
CA SER A 52 10.18 -18.50 10.18
C SER A 52 9.12 -19.59 10.10
N ILE A 53 8.77 -20.21 11.23
CA ILE A 53 7.73 -21.25 11.31
C ILE A 53 6.32 -20.66 11.42
N LYS A 54 6.19 -19.41 11.87
CA LYS A 54 4.93 -18.66 11.91
C LYS A 54 5.19 -17.16 11.82
N VAL A 55 4.34 -16.47 11.07
CA VAL A 55 4.23 -15.01 11.01
C VAL A 55 2.83 -14.62 11.45
N ALA A 56 2.71 -13.61 12.31
CA ALA A 56 1.45 -13.22 12.92
C ALA A 56 1.45 -11.73 13.31
N SER A 57 0.28 -11.23 13.73
CA SER A 57 0.11 -9.89 14.27
C SER A 57 -0.64 -9.92 15.60
N VAL A 58 -0.25 -9.06 16.53
CA VAL A 58 -1.12 -8.66 17.65
C VAL A 58 -1.62 -7.25 17.36
N SER A 59 -2.93 -7.06 17.36
CA SER A 59 -3.56 -5.78 17.06
C SER A 59 -4.71 -5.46 18.01
N SER A 60 -5.25 -4.26 17.88
CA SER A 60 -6.39 -3.75 18.65
C SER A 60 -7.76 -4.09 18.04
N TYR A 61 -7.81 -4.99 17.05
CA TYR A 61 -9.04 -5.35 16.33
C TYR A 61 -10.20 -5.77 17.23
N ASP A 62 -11.42 -5.51 16.76
CA ASP A 62 -12.64 -5.89 17.43
C ASP A 62 -12.89 -7.40 17.34
N ARG A 63 -12.69 -8.07 18.48
CA ARG A 63 -12.86 -9.53 18.59
C ARG A 63 -14.31 -10.00 18.41
N THR A 64 -15.28 -9.09 18.31
CA THR A 64 -16.68 -9.41 18.01
C THR A 64 -17.00 -9.36 16.51
N GLY A 65 -16.08 -8.89 15.67
CA GLY A 65 -16.33 -8.61 14.26
C GLY A 65 -17.07 -7.28 14.01
N GLY A 66 -17.10 -6.40 15.03
CA GLY A 66 -17.54 -5.02 14.91
C GLY A 66 -16.44 -4.10 14.38
N ASN A 67 -16.55 -2.80 14.63
CA ASN A 67 -15.62 -1.76 14.16
C ASN A 67 -15.02 -0.96 15.33
N ASN A 68 -14.83 -1.60 16.50
CA ASN A 68 -14.25 -0.99 17.68
C ASN A 68 -12.74 -1.29 17.80
N ASP A 69 -12.00 -1.13 16.71
CA ASP A 69 -10.61 -1.59 16.53
C ASP A 69 -9.55 -0.76 17.27
N GLY A 70 -10.00 0.14 18.15
CA GLY A 70 -9.16 1.05 18.91
C GLY A 70 -9.91 2.26 19.47
N PHE A 71 -11.13 2.53 18.99
CA PHE A 71 -11.93 3.66 19.43
C PHE A 71 -12.21 3.63 20.92
N GLY A 72 -12.74 2.51 21.43
CA GLY A 72 -13.09 2.28 22.83
C GLY A 72 -11.91 1.84 23.71
N GLY A 73 -10.83 1.34 23.12
CA GLY A 73 -9.68 0.79 23.84
C GLY A 73 -9.92 -0.57 24.52
N GLN A 74 -11.12 -1.14 24.39
CA GLN A 74 -11.51 -2.42 25.01
C GLN A 74 -10.64 -3.58 24.56
N TYR A 75 -10.24 -3.59 23.29
CA TYR A 75 -9.46 -4.64 22.66
C TYR A 75 -7.97 -4.30 22.52
N SER A 76 -7.58 -3.11 22.97
CA SER A 76 -6.28 -2.49 22.72
C SER A 76 -5.17 -2.97 23.66
N PHE A 77 -5.19 -4.23 24.07
CA PHE A 77 -4.18 -4.91 24.88
C PHE A 77 -4.45 -6.43 24.91
N VAL A 78 -3.47 -7.23 25.33
CA VAL A 78 -3.64 -8.68 25.59
C VAL A 78 -3.92 -8.97 27.05
N ARG A 79 -3.38 -8.17 27.98
CA ARG A 79 -3.79 -8.15 29.39
C ARG A 79 -3.49 -6.80 30.04
N LYS A 80 -4.17 -6.55 31.17
CA LYS A 80 -3.89 -5.42 32.06
C LYS A 80 -3.02 -5.88 33.23
N GLU A 81 -2.00 -5.11 33.56
CA GLU A 81 -1.17 -5.26 34.77
C GLU A 81 -1.34 -3.99 35.65
N GLU A 82 -0.82 -4.00 36.89
CA GLU A 82 -1.07 -2.93 37.89
C GLU A 82 -0.74 -1.51 37.36
N ASP A 83 0.34 -1.38 36.59
CA ASP A 83 0.87 -0.10 36.11
C ASP A 83 0.66 0.16 34.62
N GLY A 84 -0.18 -0.63 33.93
CA GLY A 84 -0.36 -0.44 32.49
C GLY A 84 -0.92 -1.63 31.73
N LEU A 85 -0.62 -1.66 30.44
CA LEU A 85 -1.20 -2.59 29.49
C LEU A 85 -0.10 -3.39 28.77
N VAL A 86 -0.25 -4.70 28.74
CA VAL A 86 0.57 -5.56 27.90
C VAL A 86 -0.03 -5.55 26.50
N LEU A 87 0.73 -5.07 25.51
CA LEU A 87 0.33 -5.04 24.11
C LEU A 87 0.67 -6.33 23.38
N ALA A 88 1.77 -6.98 23.76
CA ALA A 88 2.14 -8.30 23.26
C ALA A 88 2.92 -9.09 24.31
N ASP A 89 2.73 -10.40 24.33
CA ASP A 89 3.49 -11.35 25.15
C ASP A 89 3.87 -12.55 24.28
N LEU A 90 5.02 -12.43 23.63
CA LEU A 90 5.49 -13.34 22.58
C LEU A 90 6.43 -14.38 23.18
N GLN A 91 6.31 -15.63 22.72
CA GLN A 91 7.03 -16.80 23.25
C GLN A 91 7.85 -17.49 22.16
N GLY A 92 8.94 -18.13 22.58
CA GLY A 92 9.91 -18.80 21.70
C GLY A 92 10.89 -17.84 21.03
N PRO A 93 11.84 -18.35 20.23
CA PRO A 93 12.73 -17.52 19.42
C PRO A 93 11.92 -16.75 18.37
N GLY A 94 12.12 -15.44 18.27
CA GLY A 94 11.33 -14.61 17.37
C GLY A 94 11.88 -13.22 17.12
N VAL A 95 11.18 -12.49 16.25
CA VAL A 95 11.49 -11.12 15.85
C VAL A 95 10.20 -10.33 15.67
N ILE A 96 10.10 -9.17 16.32
CA ILE A 96 9.10 -8.15 15.95
C ILE A 96 9.67 -7.38 14.74
N TYR A 97 8.96 -7.37 13.62
CA TYR A 97 9.41 -6.72 12.39
C TYR A 97 8.70 -5.42 12.07
N ARG A 98 7.47 -5.24 12.59
CA ARG A 98 6.72 -4.00 12.40
C ARG A 98 5.93 -3.63 13.63
N ILE A 99 5.96 -2.36 13.98
CA ILE A 99 5.05 -1.73 14.94
C ILE A 99 4.38 -0.56 14.22
N TRP A 100 3.06 -0.45 14.32
CA TRP A 100 2.29 0.64 13.73
C TRP A 100 1.21 1.18 14.66
N THR A 101 0.92 2.48 14.54
CA THR A 101 -0.23 3.16 15.16
C THR A 101 -0.58 4.45 14.41
N PRO A 102 -1.86 4.88 14.38
CA PRO A 102 -2.28 6.22 13.98
C PRO A 102 -2.47 7.17 15.17
N THR A 103 -2.22 6.68 16.40
CA THR A 103 -2.49 7.40 17.65
C THR A 103 -1.35 7.24 18.66
N PRO A 104 -0.09 7.62 18.31
CA PRO A 104 0.99 7.57 19.27
C PRO A 104 0.76 8.55 20.42
N THR A 105 1.07 8.12 21.63
CA THR A 105 1.00 8.91 22.87
C THR A 105 2.40 9.19 23.42
N ASP A 106 2.47 9.97 24.49
CA ASP A 106 3.73 10.25 25.20
C ASP A 106 3.93 9.30 26.40
N ASP A 107 3.07 8.28 26.53
CA ASP A 107 3.20 7.22 27.53
C ASP A 107 4.44 6.37 27.28
N MET A 108 4.94 5.76 28.35
CA MET A 108 6.18 4.99 28.28
C MET A 108 5.91 3.58 27.75
N LEU A 109 6.53 3.24 26.62
CA LEU A 109 6.57 1.91 26.03
C LEU A 109 7.86 1.19 26.46
N GLU A 110 7.71 -0.05 26.91
CA GLU A 110 8.73 -0.87 27.54
C GLU A 110 8.80 -2.24 26.86
N PHE A 111 10.02 -2.69 26.56
CA PHE A 111 10.27 -4.02 26.00
C PHE A 111 11.12 -4.84 26.97
N TYR A 112 10.61 -5.99 27.36
CA TYR A 112 11.28 -6.96 28.22
C TYR A 112 11.63 -8.19 27.39
N PHE A 113 12.91 -8.55 27.34
CA PHE A 113 13.38 -9.67 26.54
C PHE A 113 13.70 -10.86 27.44
N ASP A 114 13.35 -12.07 27.01
CA ASP A 114 13.72 -13.35 27.64
C ASP A 114 13.42 -13.47 29.14
N GLY A 115 12.33 -12.84 29.59
CA GLY A 115 11.92 -12.87 31.00
C GLY A 115 12.72 -11.94 31.92
N GLU A 116 13.39 -10.92 31.36
CA GLU A 116 14.01 -9.85 32.14
C GLU A 116 13.01 -9.17 33.09
N SER A 117 13.48 -8.84 34.31
CA SER A 117 12.68 -8.13 35.32
C SER A 117 12.60 -6.61 35.07
N GLU A 118 13.57 -6.06 34.35
CA GLU A 118 13.67 -4.65 33.97
C GLU A 118 13.62 -4.52 32.44
N PRO A 119 13.01 -3.46 31.89
CA PRO A 119 12.90 -3.33 30.43
C PRO A 119 14.24 -2.93 29.83
N SER A 120 14.68 -3.65 28.80
CA SER A 120 15.90 -3.30 28.06
C SER A 120 15.70 -2.12 27.10
N ILE A 121 14.47 -1.84 26.68
CA ILE A 121 14.11 -0.62 25.95
C ILE A 121 13.01 0.08 26.73
N ARG A 122 13.20 1.38 26.96
CA ARG A 122 12.20 2.27 27.54
C ARG A 122 12.16 3.56 26.73
N VAL A 123 11.05 3.80 26.05
CA VAL A 123 10.90 4.91 25.10
C VAL A 123 9.48 5.45 25.15
N LYS A 124 9.28 6.76 24.98
CA LYS A 124 7.92 7.26 24.79
C LYS A 124 7.35 6.68 23.50
N PHE A 125 6.09 6.27 23.52
CA PHE A 125 5.49 5.59 22.37
C PHE A 125 5.61 6.41 21.07
N ARG A 126 5.43 7.74 21.14
CA ARG A 126 5.67 8.64 20.00
C ARG A 126 7.13 8.65 19.54
N GLU A 127 8.10 8.71 20.45
CA GLU A 127 9.53 8.85 20.14
C GLU A 127 10.09 7.63 19.39
N LEU A 128 9.45 6.46 19.52
CA LEU A 128 9.75 5.26 18.74
C LEU A 128 9.68 5.52 17.22
N PHE A 129 8.88 6.48 16.76
CA PHE A 129 8.62 6.70 15.34
C PHE A 129 9.31 7.95 14.77
N LEU A 130 9.88 8.81 15.63
CA LEU A 130 10.36 10.13 15.21
C LEU A 130 11.76 10.10 14.59
N GLY A 131 12.55 9.06 14.88
CA GLY A 131 13.97 9.03 14.52
C GLY A 131 14.89 9.65 15.58
N THR A 132 14.36 10.00 16.75
CA THR A 132 15.09 10.71 17.81
C THR A 132 15.75 9.77 18.84
N HIS A 133 15.31 8.50 18.88
CA HIS A 133 15.89 7.48 19.74
C HIS A 133 17.00 6.72 18.98
N PRO A 134 18.17 6.43 19.57
CA PRO A 134 19.32 5.85 18.88
C PRO A 134 19.05 4.45 18.28
N THR A 135 18.16 3.66 18.89
CA THR A 135 17.71 2.38 18.34
C THR A 135 16.75 2.54 17.16
N PHE A 136 15.91 3.58 17.19
CA PHE A 136 14.79 3.75 16.28
C PHE A 136 15.08 4.90 15.32
N VAL A 137 15.90 4.61 14.31
CA VAL A 137 16.42 5.61 13.37
C VAL A 137 15.61 5.69 12.08
N ARG A 138 15.55 6.89 11.51
CA ARG A 138 15.04 7.08 10.14
C ARG A 138 16.04 6.53 9.12
N PRO A 139 15.58 6.09 7.95
CA PRO A 139 14.18 5.97 7.50
C PRO A 139 13.50 4.64 7.88
N LEU A 140 14.09 3.80 8.75
CA LEU A 140 13.45 2.55 9.19
C LEU A 140 12.21 2.80 10.06
N VAL A 141 12.20 3.93 10.77
CA VAL A 141 10.99 4.48 11.39
C VAL A 141 10.48 5.70 10.62
N GLY A 142 9.18 5.95 10.69
CA GLY A 142 8.61 7.09 10.02
C GLY A 142 7.15 7.35 10.38
N TYR A 143 6.63 8.40 9.78
CA TYR A 143 5.23 8.80 9.91
C TYR A 143 4.77 9.59 8.70
N GLY A 144 3.46 9.61 8.52
CA GLY A 144 2.75 10.36 7.52
C GLY A 144 1.55 9.59 7.00
N ALA A 145 0.77 10.21 6.11
CA ALA A 145 -0.53 9.66 5.70
C ALA A 145 -1.46 9.33 6.89
N GLY A 146 -1.27 10.01 8.03
CA GLY A 146 -2.00 9.78 9.29
C GLY A 146 -1.46 8.69 10.21
N GLY A 147 -0.51 7.87 9.77
CA GLY A 147 0.07 6.77 10.54
C GLY A 147 1.52 6.97 10.96
N PHE A 148 1.96 6.10 11.87
CA PHE A 148 3.33 6.00 12.40
C PHE A 148 3.75 4.55 12.35
N TYR A 149 4.98 4.28 11.90
CA TYR A 149 5.48 2.93 11.69
C TYR A 149 6.95 2.79 12.08
N SER A 150 7.33 1.60 12.52
CA SER A 150 8.72 1.18 12.73
C SER A 150 8.94 -0.16 12.07
N TYR A 151 9.99 -0.24 11.25
CA TYR A 151 10.51 -1.47 10.66
C TYR A 151 11.82 -1.94 11.32
N VAL A 152 12.17 -1.38 12.49
CA VAL A 152 13.35 -1.78 13.24
C VAL A 152 13.11 -3.15 13.86
N PRO A 153 13.87 -4.20 13.48
CA PRO A 153 13.62 -5.54 13.99
C PRO A 153 14.08 -5.69 15.44
N LEU A 154 13.21 -6.23 16.29
CA LEU A 154 13.53 -6.51 17.69
C LEU A 154 13.55 -8.04 17.90
N THR A 155 14.75 -8.60 17.97
CA THR A 155 14.98 -10.05 18.14
C THR A 155 14.84 -10.46 19.61
N TYR A 156 14.37 -11.69 19.84
CA TYR A 156 14.29 -12.32 21.16
C TYR A 156 14.51 -13.82 21.05
N GLN A 157 15.19 -14.42 22.02
CA GLN A 157 15.57 -15.83 22.01
C GLN A 157 14.51 -16.72 22.67
N LYS A 158 13.84 -16.20 23.71
CA LYS A 158 12.88 -16.96 24.53
C LYS A 158 11.53 -16.28 24.61
N SER A 159 11.50 -14.95 24.76
CA SER A 159 10.24 -14.21 24.85
C SER A 159 10.43 -12.71 24.66
N CYS A 160 9.36 -12.01 24.30
CA CYS A 160 9.32 -10.54 24.32
C CYS A 160 7.97 -10.07 24.87
N LYS A 161 8.00 -9.31 25.98
CA LYS A 161 6.83 -8.59 26.49
C LYS A 161 6.91 -7.14 26.06
N VAL A 162 5.88 -6.66 25.35
CA VAL A 162 5.69 -5.26 25.00
C VAL A 162 4.65 -4.67 25.95
N PHE A 163 5.04 -3.70 26.76
CA PHE A 163 4.23 -3.13 27.83
C PHE A 163 4.17 -1.61 27.69
N ILE A 164 2.99 -1.02 27.86
CA ILE A 164 2.81 0.44 27.87
C ILE A 164 2.25 0.90 29.21
N ARG A 165 2.91 1.88 29.84
CA ARG A 165 2.47 2.54 31.07
C ARG A 165 1.40 3.58 30.75
N ALA A 166 0.20 3.10 30.45
CA ALA A 166 -0.95 3.93 30.12
C ALA A 166 -2.23 3.32 30.73
N GLU A 167 -3.17 4.18 31.11
CA GLU A 167 -4.51 3.71 31.53
C GLU A 167 -5.31 3.15 30.35
N ARG A 168 -5.04 3.66 29.13
CA ARG A 168 -5.75 3.32 27.91
C ARG A 168 -4.81 3.38 26.71
N MET A 169 -4.97 2.39 25.82
CA MET A 169 -4.37 2.37 24.50
C MET A 169 -5.49 2.41 23.44
N ARG A 170 -5.18 2.90 22.24
CA ARG A 170 -6.08 2.89 21.07
C ARG A 170 -5.55 1.92 20.01
N PHE A 171 -5.41 2.37 18.79
CA PHE A 171 -5.06 1.55 17.64
C PHE A 171 -3.58 1.14 17.69
N TYR A 172 -3.29 -0.15 17.50
CA TYR A 172 -1.93 -0.63 17.27
C TYR A 172 -1.92 -1.94 16.47
N GLN A 173 -0.80 -2.18 15.80
CA GLN A 173 -0.47 -3.47 15.21
C GLN A 173 1.02 -3.78 15.47
N ILE A 174 1.31 -5.00 15.90
CA ILE A 174 2.67 -5.53 16.11
C ILE A 174 2.79 -6.82 15.30
N ASN A 175 3.48 -6.76 14.16
CA ASN A 175 3.77 -7.93 13.33
C ASN A 175 5.08 -8.57 13.76
N TYR A 176 5.06 -9.90 13.90
CA TYR A 176 6.20 -10.68 14.35
C TYR A 176 6.31 -12.01 13.60
N ALA A 177 7.52 -12.57 13.63
CA ALA A 177 7.79 -13.93 13.18
C ALA A 177 8.41 -14.75 14.32
N THR A 178 8.13 -16.05 14.33
CA THR A 178 8.70 -17.03 15.26
C THR A 178 9.49 -18.08 14.50
N TYR A 179 10.48 -18.67 15.17
CA TYR A 179 11.43 -19.63 14.61
C TYR A 179 11.48 -20.89 15.48
N SER A 180 12.00 -21.98 14.92
CA SER A 180 12.15 -23.24 15.63
C SER A 180 13.03 -23.12 16.87
N GLU A 181 12.76 -23.95 17.88
CA GLU A 181 13.69 -24.11 19.00
C GLU A 181 15.09 -24.47 18.50
N GLY A 182 16.12 -23.82 19.02
CA GLY A 182 17.51 -24.00 18.59
C GLY A 182 17.97 -23.05 17.47
N THR A 183 17.08 -22.27 16.86
CA THR A 183 17.51 -21.19 15.94
C THR A 183 18.39 -20.19 16.71
N ALA A 184 19.57 -19.91 16.17
CA ALA A 184 20.54 -19.00 16.78
C ALA A 184 20.07 -17.54 16.68
N ILE A 185 19.25 -17.10 17.64
CA ILE A 185 18.80 -15.71 17.79
C ILE A 185 19.44 -15.12 19.04
N VAL A 186 20.08 -13.96 18.88
CA VAL A 186 20.56 -13.13 19.99
C VAL A 186 19.53 -12.04 20.24
N SER A 187 19.01 -11.99 21.46
CA SER A 187 18.00 -11.00 21.85
C SER A 187 18.55 -9.59 21.82
N PHE A 188 17.71 -8.65 21.37
CA PHE A 188 18.00 -7.24 21.48
C PHE A 188 17.97 -6.81 22.97
N PRO A 189 18.84 -5.89 23.44
CA PRO A 189 19.94 -5.21 22.76
C PRO A 189 21.29 -5.96 22.87
N LYS A 190 21.31 -7.23 23.31
CA LYS A 190 22.54 -8.00 23.61
C LYS A 190 23.34 -8.42 22.37
N GLN A 191 22.94 -7.98 21.18
CA GLN A 191 23.68 -8.17 19.94
C GLN A 191 25.01 -7.40 20.01
N PRO A 192 26.11 -7.92 19.41
CA PRO A 192 27.36 -7.19 19.36
C PRO A 192 27.15 -5.83 18.67
N ALA A 193 27.42 -4.73 19.38
CA ALA A 193 27.10 -3.37 18.93
C ALA A 193 27.70 -3.06 17.55
N ASP A 194 29.00 -3.32 17.36
CA ASP A 194 29.69 -3.12 16.08
C ASP A 194 29.07 -3.92 14.92
N GLU A 195 28.52 -5.09 15.18
CA GLU A 195 27.88 -5.91 14.16
C GLU A 195 26.50 -5.38 13.80
N TYR A 196 25.69 -5.07 14.82
CA TYR A 196 24.36 -4.48 14.64
C TYR A 196 24.44 -3.14 13.91
N GLU A 197 25.36 -2.25 14.30
CA GLU A 197 25.56 -0.94 13.66
C GLU A 197 25.89 -1.08 12.17
N ARG A 198 26.78 -2.00 11.79
CA ARG A 198 27.09 -2.26 10.36
C ARG A 198 25.86 -2.71 9.57
N HIS A 199 25.00 -3.53 10.16
CA HIS A 199 23.78 -3.98 9.50
C HIS A 199 22.74 -2.86 9.43
N LEU A 200 22.61 -2.09 10.50
CA LEU A 200 21.72 -0.93 10.56
C LEU A 200 22.09 0.09 9.47
N GLU A 201 23.37 0.42 9.32
CA GLU A 201 23.82 1.33 8.26
C GLU A 201 23.47 0.82 6.86
N LYS A 202 23.57 -0.50 6.60
CA LYS A 202 23.17 -1.08 5.30
C LYS A 202 21.68 -0.92 5.05
N ALA A 203 20.86 -1.17 6.08
CA ALA A 203 19.41 -1.00 6.00
C ALA A 203 19.01 0.46 5.78
N VAL A 204 19.62 1.39 6.51
CA VAL A 204 19.43 2.84 6.34
C VAL A 204 19.79 3.26 4.91
N ARG A 205 21.00 2.91 4.42
CA ARG A 205 21.43 3.26 3.06
C ARG A 205 20.48 2.72 1.98
N LEU A 206 19.99 1.49 2.12
CA LEU A 206 19.01 0.92 1.20
C LEU A 206 17.71 1.73 1.22
N PHE A 207 17.14 1.98 2.40
CA PHE A 207 15.86 2.68 2.51
C PHE A 207 15.94 4.14 2.08
N GLU A 208 17.10 4.80 2.22
CA GLU A 208 17.34 6.14 1.67
C GLU A 208 17.38 6.16 0.14
N SER A 209 17.63 5.00 -0.49
CA SER A 209 17.76 4.84 -1.94
C SER A 209 16.42 4.56 -2.65
N TYR A 210 15.28 4.54 -1.95
CA TYR A 210 13.96 4.32 -2.57
C TYR A 210 13.67 5.37 -3.67
N GLY A 211 13.10 4.93 -4.80
CA GLY A 211 12.93 5.78 -5.98
C GLY A 211 14.21 6.04 -6.79
N THR A 212 15.29 5.30 -6.51
CA THR A 212 16.52 5.28 -7.31
C THR A 212 16.84 3.85 -7.75
N ASP A 213 17.92 3.69 -8.52
CA ASP A 213 18.41 2.37 -8.91
C ASP A 213 19.01 1.60 -7.72
N ILE A 214 18.26 0.63 -7.20
CA ILE A 214 18.72 -0.28 -6.15
C ILE A 214 19.07 -1.68 -6.66
N SER A 215 19.17 -1.88 -7.98
CA SER A 215 19.37 -3.22 -8.56
C SER A 215 20.60 -3.94 -8.01
N SER A 216 21.65 -3.21 -7.62
CA SER A 216 22.85 -3.76 -6.98
C SER A 216 22.58 -4.49 -5.65
N TYR A 217 21.54 -4.11 -4.91
CA TYR A 217 21.13 -4.79 -3.68
C TYR A 217 20.41 -6.12 -3.95
N ALA A 218 19.87 -6.31 -5.16
CA ALA A 218 19.21 -7.54 -5.60
C ALA A 218 20.18 -8.55 -6.25
N VAL A 219 21.43 -8.16 -6.52
CA VAL A 219 22.46 -9.02 -7.11
C VAL A 219 23.07 -9.93 -6.03
N PRO A 220 22.99 -11.27 -6.17
CA PRO A 220 23.66 -12.19 -5.25
C PRO A 220 25.18 -12.04 -5.29
N ALA A 221 25.84 -12.45 -4.20
CA ALA A 221 27.30 -12.46 -4.12
C ALA A 221 27.94 -13.20 -5.32
N GLY A 222 28.92 -12.57 -5.95
CA GLY A 222 29.60 -13.10 -7.14
C GLY A 222 28.85 -12.92 -8.47
N GLY A 223 27.63 -12.38 -8.45
CA GLY A 223 26.88 -12.06 -9.65
C GLY A 223 27.38 -10.78 -10.34
N SER A 224 27.27 -10.74 -11.67
CA SER A 224 27.47 -9.55 -12.48
C SER A 224 26.23 -9.28 -13.31
N VAL A 225 25.84 -8.01 -13.45
CA VAL A 225 24.65 -7.61 -14.20
C VAL A 225 24.97 -7.53 -15.69
N GLU A 226 24.16 -8.20 -16.48
CA GLU A 226 24.04 -8.02 -17.92
C GLU A 226 22.78 -7.20 -18.22
N LYS A 227 22.92 -6.17 -19.05
CA LYS A 227 21.82 -5.25 -19.39
C LYS A 227 21.30 -5.55 -20.79
N PHE A 228 20.00 -5.73 -20.89
CA PHE A 228 19.30 -5.95 -22.15
C PHE A 228 18.35 -4.77 -22.39
N ALA A 229 18.74 -3.89 -23.30
CA ALA A 229 17.92 -2.76 -23.71
C ALA A 229 17.20 -3.08 -25.02
N THR A 230 15.87 -2.95 -25.00
CA THR A 230 15.00 -3.22 -26.14
C THR A 230 14.11 -2.01 -26.39
N LYS A 231 13.96 -1.63 -27.66
CA LYS A 231 13.03 -0.60 -28.11
C LYS A 231 11.95 -1.26 -28.95
N VAL A 232 10.70 -1.10 -28.56
CA VAL A 232 9.55 -1.70 -29.23
C VAL A 232 8.51 -0.65 -29.59
N ARG A 233 7.78 -0.91 -30.67
CA ARG A 233 6.58 -0.16 -31.05
C ARG A 233 5.39 -1.06 -30.83
N LEU A 234 4.62 -0.76 -29.80
CA LEU A 234 3.49 -1.56 -29.40
C LEU A 234 2.23 -1.04 -30.13
N GLN A 235 1.80 -1.80 -31.13
CA GLN A 235 0.57 -1.52 -31.87
C GLN A 235 -0.67 -2.08 -31.13
N PRO A 236 -1.87 -1.52 -31.39
CA PRO A 236 -3.13 -2.12 -30.94
C PRO A 236 -3.22 -3.62 -31.29
N GLU A 237 -3.73 -4.42 -30.36
CA GLU A 237 -3.92 -5.87 -30.49
C GLU A 237 -2.64 -6.69 -30.77
N GLN A 238 -1.45 -6.11 -30.59
CA GLN A 238 -0.16 -6.76 -30.80
C GLN A 238 0.55 -7.08 -29.50
N THR A 239 1.46 -8.06 -29.59
CA THR A 239 2.42 -8.41 -28.53
C THR A 239 3.82 -8.03 -28.97
N ALA A 240 4.59 -7.42 -28.07
CA ALA A 240 6.00 -7.13 -28.27
C ALA A 240 6.84 -7.81 -27.18
N SER A 241 7.81 -8.63 -27.58
CA SER A 241 8.81 -9.18 -26.66
C SER A 241 9.80 -8.10 -26.27
N ILE A 242 10.05 -7.95 -24.96
CA ILE A 242 11.05 -6.99 -24.43
C ILE A 242 12.29 -7.70 -23.87
N PHE A 243 12.19 -8.99 -23.56
CA PHE A 243 13.31 -9.80 -23.08
C PHE A 243 13.06 -11.29 -23.32
N GLU A 244 14.08 -12.01 -23.78
CA GLU A 244 14.07 -13.46 -23.93
C GLU A 244 15.47 -14.01 -23.67
N ILE A 245 15.55 -15.09 -22.89
CA ILE A 245 16.80 -15.78 -22.59
C ILE A 245 16.55 -17.27 -22.36
N ASP A 246 17.47 -18.11 -22.84
CA ASP A 246 17.38 -19.57 -22.87
C ASP A 246 18.43 -20.25 -21.96
N ARG A 247 18.90 -19.53 -20.93
CA ARG A 247 19.83 -20.04 -19.91
C ARG A 247 19.41 -19.64 -18.49
N PRO A 248 19.76 -20.43 -17.46
CA PRO A 248 19.43 -20.15 -16.08
C PRO A 248 19.97 -18.81 -15.59
N GLY A 249 19.25 -18.20 -14.66
CA GLY A 249 19.72 -17.02 -13.94
C GLY A 249 18.60 -16.34 -13.19
N ARG A 250 18.71 -15.03 -13.02
CA ARG A 250 17.67 -14.23 -12.37
C ARG A 250 17.61 -12.83 -12.96
N ILE A 251 16.40 -12.29 -13.05
CA ILE A 251 16.19 -10.87 -13.33
C ILE A 251 16.25 -10.11 -12.00
N VAL A 252 17.00 -9.02 -11.94
CA VAL A 252 17.15 -8.16 -10.75
C VAL A 252 16.64 -6.74 -10.98
N GLY A 253 16.10 -6.49 -12.18
CA GLY A 253 15.54 -5.20 -12.56
C GLY A 253 14.76 -5.29 -13.86
N ILE A 254 13.60 -4.65 -13.88
CA ILE A 254 12.84 -4.31 -15.09
C ILE A 254 12.64 -2.80 -15.05
N ARG A 255 12.96 -2.12 -16.15
CA ARG A 255 12.75 -0.68 -16.33
C ARG A 255 12.01 -0.43 -17.63
N ILE A 256 10.99 0.40 -17.58
CA ILE A 256 10.18 0.76 -18.75
C ILE A 256 10.02 2.28 -18.81
N SER A 257 10.16 2.84 -20.01
CA SER A 257 9.97 4.26 -20.28
C SER A 257 9.39 4.50 -21.68
N PRO A 258 8.68 5.62 -21.90
CA PRO A 258 8.27 6.59 -20.90
C PRO A 258 7.02 6.11 -20.12
N PRO A 259 6.81 6.51 -18.85
CA PRO A 259 5.63 6.15 -18.04
C PRO A 259 4.29 6.43 -18.74
N GLU A 260 4.23 7.51 -19.52
CA GLU A 260 3.07 7.91 -20.31
C GLU A 260 2.64 6.83 -21.32
N ALA A 261 3.53 5.91 -21.70
CA ALA A 261 3.19 4.77 -22.54
C ALA A 261 2.26 3.76 -21.85
N LEU A 262 2.36 3.66 -20.51
CA LEU A 262 1.59 2.76 -19.67
C LEU A 262 0.43 3.46 -18.95
N ALA A 263 0.41 4.80 -18.95
CA ALA A 263 -0.65 5.62 -18.37
C ALA A 263 -1.95 5.47 -19.17
N ASP A 264 -2.92 4.75 -18.60
CA ASP A 264 -4.16 4.41 -19.28
C ASP A 264 -5.27 3.98 -18.30
N LYS A 265 -6.41 4.68 -18.31
CA LYS A 265 -7.62 4.30 -17.55
C LYS A 265 -8.24 3.00 -18.02
N ASP A 266 -8.03 2.60 -19.27
CA ASP A 266 -8.49 1.32 -19.82
C ASP A 266 -7.62 0.14 -19.37
N ARG A 267 -6.46 0.41 -18.76
CA ARG A 267 -5.51 -0.63 -18.32
C ARG A 267 -5.19 -1.59 -19.49
N ALA A 268 -4.99 -1.04 -20.69
CA ALA A 268 -4.95 -1.82 -21.92
C ALA A 268 -3.59 -2.47 -22.19
N VAL A 269 -2.50 -1.87 -21.72
CA VAL A 269 -1.16 -2.48 -21.82
C VAL A 269 -0.96 -3.47 -20.68
N VAL A 270 -0.65 -4.72 -21.02
CA VAL A 270 -0.49 -5.85 -20.11
C VAL A 270 0.95 -6.31 -20.12
N LEU A 271 1.54 -6.44 -18.93
CA LEU A 271 2.84 -7.06 -18.72
C LEU A 271 2.66 -8.56 -18.50
N ARG A 272 3.40 -9.36 -19.29
CA ARG A 272 3.47 -10.81 -19.12
C ARG A 272 4.91 -11.26 -18.95
N ALA A 273 5.16 -12.13 -17.97
CA ALA A 273 6.46 -12.80 -17.83
C ALA A 273 6.27 -14.30 -17.61
N TYR A 274 7.16 -15.10 -18.20
CA TYR A 274 7.13 -16.55 -18.23
C TYR A 274 8.48 -17.10 -17.77
N TRP A 275 8.45 -18.11 -16.91
CA TRP A 275 9.63 -18.79 -16.41
C TRP A 275 9.69 -20.21 -16.96
N ASP A 276 10.88 -20.67 -17.32
CA ASP A 276 11.21 -22.08 -17.60
C ASP A 276 10.39 -22.76 -18.70
N GLY A 277 9.81 -21.96 -19.62
CA GLY A 277 8.96 -22.44 -20.71
C GLY A 277 7.52 -22.74 -20.29
N ASP A 278 7.08 -22.29 -19.11
CA ASP A 278 5.69 -22.41 -18.68
C ASP A 278 4.73 -21.80 -19.72
N ALA A 279 3.64 -22.50 -19.99
CA ALA A 279 2.60 -22.02 -20.91
C ALA A 279 1.82 -20.83 -20.34
N GLU A 280 1.68 -20.78 -19.02
CA GLU A 280 0.95 -19.74 -18.30
C GLU A 280 1.91 -18.72 -17.70
N PRO A 281 1.62 -17.41 -17.78
CA PRO A 281 2.49 -16.38 -17.23
C PRO A 281 2.55 -16.44 -15.70
N ALA A 282 3.71 -16.10 -15.16
CA ALA A 282 3.94 -15.92 -13.72
C ALA A 282 3.71 -14.47 -13.27
N ILE A 283 3.92 -13.51 -14.18
CA ILE A 283 3.46 -12.12 -14.03
C ILE A 283 2.35 -11.92 -15.05
N LEU A 284 1.16 -11.55 -14.58
CA LEU A 284 0.04 -11.20 -15.45
C LEU A 284 -0.75 -10.04 -14.83
N SER A 285 -0.51 -8.84 -15.35
CA SER A 285 -1.09 -7.60 -14.81
C SER A 285 -1.17 -6.53 -15.89
N PRO A 286 -2.15 -5.61 -15.86
CA PRO A 286 -1.96 -4.31 -16.48
C PRO A 286 -0.62 -3.71 -16.03
N ALA A 287 0.17 -3.25 -16.99
CA ALA A 287 1.54 -2.84 -16.75
C ALA A 287 1.61 -1.65 -15.79
N GLY A 288 0.76 -0.63 -15.97
CA GLY A 288 0.67 0.50 -15.04
C GLY A 288 0.33 0.05 -13.61
N ASP A 289 -0.67 -0.81 -13.42
CA ASP A 289 -1.04 -1.31 -12.09
C ASP A 289 0.10 -2.13 -11.44
N PHE A 290 0.88 -2.89 -12.22
CA PHE A 290 2.07 -3.60 -11.73
C PHE A 290 3.13 -2.63 -11.17
N PHE A 291 3.33 -1.49 -11.83
CA PHE A 291 4.24 -0.43 -11.37
C PHE A 291 3.61 0.52 -10.35
N GLY A 292 2.39 0.23 -9.87
CA GLY A 292 1.72 1.00 -8.82
C GLY A 292 1.08 2.30 -9.29
N TYR A 293 0.51 2.29 -10.50
CA TYR A 293 -0.36 3.35 -10.97
C TYR A 293 -1.70 3.29 -10.22
N ALA A 294 -2.38 4.42 -10.16
CA ALA A 294 -3.71 4.53 -9.60
C ALA A 294 -4.62 5.29 -10.56
N TRP A 295 -5.69 4.63 -10.98
CA TRP A 295 -6.68 5.18 -11.91
C TRP A 295 -6.10 5.69 -13.24
N GLY A 296 -5.07 4.99 -13.74
CA GLY A 296 -4.43 5.29 -15.03
C GLY A 296 -3.18 6.17 -14.93
N GLU A 297 -2.77 6.60 -13.74
CA GLU A 297 -1.66 7.54 -13.56
C GLU A 297 -0.60 7.02 -12.58
N PRO A 298 0.69 7.35 -12.75
CA PRO A 298 1.72 7.03 -11.76
C PRO A 298 1.36 7.49 -10.34
N ALA A 299 1.47 6.60 -9.36
CA ALA A 299 1.07 6.89 -7.97
C ALA A 299 2.03 6.35 -6.90
N THR A 300 3.00 5.53 -7.27
CA THR A 300 3.89 4.83 -6.34
C THR A 300 5.35 5.16 -6.60
N ARG A 301 6.07 5.53 -5.55
CA ARG A 301 7.54 5.57 -5.52
C ARG A 301 8.05 4.80 -4.31
N SER A 302 8.08 3.48 -4.41
CA SER A 302 8.52 2.59 -3.32
C SER A 302 9.98 2.14 -3.48
N LEU A 303 10.45 1.27 -2.59
CA LEU A 303 11.79 0.70 -2.66
C LEU A 303 11.95 -0.26 -3.84
N LEU A 304 11.03 -1.21 -4.03
CA LEU A 304 11.19 -2.29 -5.01
C LEU A 304 10.38 -2.10 -6.29
N VAL A 305 9.31 -1.29 -6.29
CA VAL A 305 8.46 -1.11 -7.46
C VAL A 305 7.83 0.29 -7.49
N GLY A 306 7.76 0.93 -8.65
CA GLY A 306 7.17 2.27 -8.74
C GLY A 306 7.56 3.01 -10.01
N THR A 307 7.32 4.31 -9.99
CA THR A 307 7.71 5.25 -11.04
C THR A 307 8.56 6.37 -10.43
N ALA A 308 9.74 6.61 -10.99
CA ALA A 308 10.60 7.71 -10.59
C ALA A 308 11.47 8.16 -11.76
N ASN A 309 11.74 9.47 -11.84
CA ASN A 309 12.66 10.05 -12.83
C ASN A 309 12.34 9.66 -14.29
N GLY A 310 11.05 9.55 -14.63
CA GLY A 310 10.60 9.16 -15.97
C GLY A 310 10.80 7.68 -16.31
N VAL A 311 10.91 6.80 -15.30
CA VAL A 311 11.09 5.36 -15.47
C VAL A 311 10.17 4.60 -14.51
N ASP A 312 9.42 3.65 -15.05
CA ASP A 312 8.74 2.60 -14.29
C ASP A 312 9.75 1.50 -13.95
N TYR A 313 9.91 1.15 -12.67
CA TYR A 313 10.94 0.22 -12.20
C TYR A 313 10.36 -0.89 -11.33
N CYS A 314 10.97 -2.07 -11.42
CA CYS A 314 10.77 -3.19 -10.52
C CYS A 314 12.11 -3.88 -10.24
N TYR A 315 12.47 -4.02 -8.96
CA TYR A 315 13.74 -4.58 -8.47
C TYR A 315 13.55 -5.83 -7.60
N PHE A 316 12.36 -6.45 -7.64
CA PHE A 316 12.19 -7.80 -7.07
C PHE A 316 13.09 -8.78 -7.82
N PRO A 317 13.94 -9.57 -7.13
CA PRO A 317 14.70 -10.63 -7.80
C PRO A 317 13.75 -11.71 -8.34
N MET A 318 13.92 -12.14 -9.59
CA MET A 318 13.07 -13.14 -10.24
C MET A 318 13.95 -14.28 -10.75
N PRO A 319 14.29 -15.29 -9.91
CA PRO A 319 15.13 -16.41 -10.31
C PRO A 319 14.34 -17.48 -11.09
N PHE A 320 15.02 -18.11 -12.05
CA PHE A 320 14.48 -19.16 -12.92
C PHE A 320 15.58 -20.17 -13.30
N ASP A 321 15.20 -21.37 -13.73
CA ASP A 321 16.08 -22.55 -13.86
C ASP A 321 16.54 -22.85 -15.30
N LYS A 322 15.82 -22.35 -16.31
CA LYS A 322 16.03 -22.70 -17.72
C LYS A 322 15.94 -21.48 -18.63
N SER A 323 14.85 -20.72 -18.54
CA SER A 323 14.58 -19.63 -19.47
C SER A 323 13.66 -18.57 -18.87
N ALA A 324 13.68 -17.38 -19.45
CA ALA A 324 12.75 -16.31 -19.12
C ALA A 324 12.32 -15.57 -20.37
N ARG A 325 11.04 -15.19 -20.42
CA ARG A 325 10.47 -14.35 -21.49
C ARG A 325 9.60 -13.27 -20.86
N ILE A 326 9.79 -12.02 -21.25
CA ILE A 326 8.97 -10.89 -20.82
C ILE A 326 8.45 -10.16 -22.05
N GLU A 327 7.17 -9.87 -22.05
CA GLU A 327 6.50 -9.21 -23.16
C GLU A 327 5.42 -8.23 -22.70
N LEU A 328 5.10 -7.30 -23.59
CA LEU A 328 4.00 -6.36 -23.45
C LEU A 328 2.93 -6.70 -24.49
N LEU A 329 1.69 -6.81 -24.04
CA LEU A 329 0.51 -6.99 -24.89
C LEU A 329 -0.31 -5.70 -24.85
N SER A 330 -0.76 -5.22 -26.01
CA SER A 330 -1.76 -4.15 -26.09
C SER A 330 -3.14 -4.74 -26.37
N ASP A 331 -4.05 -4.62 -25.40
CA ASP A 331 -5.46 -4.94 -25.60
C ASP A 331 -6.27 -3.75 -26.16
N ARG A 332 -5.59 -2.68 -26.60
CA ARG A 332 -6.24 -1.56 -27.28
C ARG A 332 -6.78 -2.06 -28.62
N ARG A 333 -8.01 -1.67 -28.98
CA ARG A 333 -8.63 -2.00 -30.29
C ARG A 333 -8.26 -1.02 -31.40
N SER A 334 -7.88 0.20 -31.03
CA SER A 334 -7.54 1.29 -31.94
C SER A 334 -6.67 2.30 -31.19
N GLY A 335 -6.00 3.18 -31.93
CA GLY A 335 -5.12 4.20 -31.38
C GLY A 335 -3.77 4.19 -32.07
N GLU A 336 -2.90 5.12 -31.67
CA GLU A 336 -1.55 5.22 -32.20
C GLU A 336 -0.64 4.14 -31.60
N GLU A 337 0.38 3.74 -32.36
CA GLU A 337 1.43 2.89 -31.83
C GLU A 337 2.17 3.62 -30.70
N THR A 338 2.51 2.90 -29.64
CA THR A 338 3.24 3.46 -28.51
C THR A 338 4.68 2.99 -28.55
N GLU A 339 5.62 3.93 -28.57
CA GLU A 339 7.03 3.61 -28.47
C GLU A 339 7.42 3.37 -27.02
N ILE A 340 8.07 2.24 -26.75
CA ILE A 340 8.47 1.80 -25.41
C ILE A 340 9.93 1.37 -25.45
N GLU A 341 10.70 1.90 -24.51
CA GLU A 341 12.05 1.45 -24.21
C GLU A 341 12.00 0.65 -22.92
N ALA A 342 12.57 -0.56 -22.96
CA ALA A 342 12.66 -1.46 -21.83
C ALA A 342 14.12 -1.84 -21.57
N GLU A 343 14.55 -1.82 -20.31
CA GLU A 343 15.84 -2.35 -19.87
C GLU A 343 15.59 -3.46 -18.84
N VAL A 344 16.05 -4.67 -19.16
CA VAL A 344 16.01 -5.82 -18.23
C VAL A 344 17.43 -6.11 -17.74
N LEU A 345 17.57 -6.20 -16.42
CA LEU A 345 18.83 -6.47 -15.73
C LEU A 345 18.87 -7.94 -15.35
N PHE A 346 19.74 -8.69 -16.00
CA PHE A 346 19.89 -10.13 -15.80
C PHE A 346 21.20 -10.44 -15.09
N VAL A 347 21.19 -11.46 -14.24
CA VAL A 347 22.38 -11.99 -13.57
C VAL A 347 22.43 -13.50 -13.82
N PRO A 348 23.55 -14.07 -14.34
CA PRO A 348 23.70 -15.49 -14.61
C PRO A 348 23.98 -16.32 -13.34
N VAL A 349 23.17 -16.10 -12.30
CA VAL A 349 23.18 -16.86 -11.04
C VAL A 349 21.82 -17.54 -10.91
N ALA A 350 21.80 -18.85 -11.12
CA ALA A 350 20.60 -19.67 -11.10
C ALA A 350 19.84 -19.61 -9.77
N ARG A 351 18.58 -20.05 -9.78
CA ARG A 351 17.79 -20.26 -8.57
C ARG A 351 18.43 -21.33 -7.69
N ARG A 352 18.39 -21.13 -6.37
CA ARG A 352 18.78 -22.14 -5.38
C ARG A 352 17.57 -23.01 -5.02
N GLU A 353 17.81 -24.22 -4.51
CA GLU A 353 16.72 -25.14 -4.12
C GLU A 353 15.74 -24.52 -3.11
N ASN A 354 16.24 -23.68 -2.21
CA ASN A 354 15.45 -22.98 -1.20
C ASN A 354 14.93 -21.60 -1.64
N GLU A 355 14.88 -21.30 -2.94
CA GLU A 355 14.30 -20.07 -3.48
C GLU A 355 12.99 -20.36 -4.24
N GLY A 356 11.97 -19.53 -4.03
CA GLY A 356 10.75 -19.54 -4.83
C GLY A 356 10.92 -18.78 -6.16
N ARG A 357 10.03 -19.02 -7.11
CA ARG A 357 9.87 -18.16 -8.29
C ARG A 357 9.00 -16.97 -7.95
N PHE A 358 9.24 -15.85 -8.62
CA PHE A 358 8.46 -14.62 -8.43
C PHE A 358 7.14 -14.70 -9.23
N TYR A 359 6.05 -14.31 -8.58
CA TYR A 359 4.73 -14.18 -9.18
C TYR A 359 4.12 -12.81 -8.85
N ALA A 360 3.41 -12.26 -9.83
CA ALA A 360 2.59 -11.06 -9.65
C ALA A 360 1.21 -11.27 -10.27
N LEU A 361 0.19 -11.20 -9.42
CA LEU A 361 -1.19 -11.49 -9.77
C LEU A 361 -2.04 -10.22 -9.65
N TRP A 362 -2.67 -9.82 -10.75
CA TRP A 362 -3.70 -8.79 -10.72
C TRP A 362 -5.10 -9.41 -10.57
N ARG A 363 -5.92 -8.84 -9.70
CA ARG A 363 -7.32 -9.23 -9.50
C ARG A 363 -8.22 -8.01 -9.40
N ARG A 364 -9.48 -8.16 -9.81
CA ARG A 364 -10.53 -7.17 -9.64
C ARG A 364 -11.86 -7.82 -9.29
N GLU A 365 -12.57 -7.22 -8.36
CA GLU A 365 -13.98 -7.50 -8.07
C GLU A 365 -14.76 -6.21 -8.30
N ASN A 366 -15.59 -6.21 -9.34
CA ASN A 366 -16.40 -5.07 -9.73
C ASN A 366 -17.80 -5.54 -10.19
N PRO A 367 -18.83 -5.48 -9.31
CA PRO A 367 -18.74 -5.08 -7.90
C PRO A 367 -18.08 -6.15 -7.02
N THR A 368 -17.62 -5.76 -5.83
CA THR A 368 -17.33 -6.66 -4.70
C THR A 368 -18.57 -7.46 -4.32
N THR A 369 -18.39 -8.57 -3.59
CA THR A 369 -19.52 -9.41 -3.18
C THR A 369 -20.00 -9.04 -1.78
N LYS A 370 -21.31 -8.74 -1.65
CA LYS A 370 -21.92 -8.48 -0.34
C LYS A 370 -21.72 -9.65 0.63
N GLY A 371 -21.33 -9.38 1.87
CA GLY A 371 -21.12 -10.40 2.90
C GLY A 371 -19.83 -11.21 2.74
N LYS A 372 -18.96 -10.86 1.78
CA LYS A 372 -17.67 -11.53 1.57
C LYS A 372 -16.57 -10.49 1.39
N PRO A 373 -15.41 -10.64 2.03
CA PRO A 373 -14.30 -9.71 1.83
C PRO A 373 -13.71 -9.87 0.42
N PHE A 374 -13.02 -8.83 -0.06
CA PHE A 374 -12.23 -8.89 -1.30
C PHE A 374 -11.05 -9.84 -1.09
N THR A 375 -10.79 -10.72 -2.07
CA THR A 375 -9.66 -11.66 -1.97
C THR A 375 -8.47 -11.22 -2.82
N PHE A 376 -7.36 -10.88 -2.15
CA PHE A 376 -6.08 -10.61 -2.82
C PHE A 376 -5.48 -11.89 -3.40
N VAL A 377 -5.43 -12.96 -2.60
CA VAL A 377 -4.91 -14.26 -3.02
C VAL A 377 -5.45 -15.37 -2.13
N GLN A 378 -5.73 -16.53 -2.73
CA GLN A 378 -6.01 -17.77 -2.03
C GLN A 378 -5.28 -18.91 -2.74
N THR A 379 -4.22 -19.43 -2.15
CA THR A 379 -3.37 -20.44 -2.81
C THR A 379 -2.84 -21.48 -1.84
N LYS A 380 -2.51 -22.65 -2.37
CA LYS A 380 -1.78 -23.72 -1.68
C LYS A 380 -0.31 -23.75 -2.14
N GLY A 381 0.52 -24.48 -1.39
CA GLY A 381 1.95 -24.66 -1.65
C GLY A 381 2.81 -24.05 -0.55
N GLN A 382 4.08 -23.79 -0.87
CA GLN A 382 5.04 -23.16 0.03
C GLN A 382 5.61 -21.89 -0.60
N GLY A 383 5.64 -20.80 0.17
CA GLY A 383 6.08 -19.50 -0.33
C GLY A 383 5.89 -18.37 0.69
N HIS A 384 5.89 -17.13 0.21
CA HIS A 384 5.64 -15.95 1.02
C HIS A 384 5.15 -14.76 0.19
N LEU A 385 4.21 -13.98 0.74
CA LEU A 385 3.78 -12.71 0.14
C LEU A 385 4.81 -11.61 0.43
N VAL A 386 5.13 -10.79 -0.56
CA VAL A 386 6.12 -9.71 -0.47
C VAL A 386 5.58 -8.32 -0.84
N GLY A 387 4.33 -8.23 -1.26
CA GLY A 387 3.67 -6.93 -1.33
C GLY A 387 2.25 -6.98 -1.88
N LEU A 388 1.52 -5.89 -1.61
CA LEU A 388 0.17 -5.63 -2.08
C LEU A 388 0.11 -4.19 -2.60
N ILE A 389 -0.60 -3.99 -3.70
CA ILE A 389 -1.05 -2.67 -4.18
C ILE A 389 -2.56 -2.78 -4.37
N GLN A 390 -3.35 -1.92 -3.73
CA GLN A 390 -4.82 -1.92 -3.82
C GLN A 390 -5.32 -0.57 -4.30
N GLN A 391 -6.20 -0.59 -5.30
CA GLN A 391 -7.05 0.54 -5.68
C GLN A 391 -8.50 0.19 -5.31
N SER A 392 -9.19 1.14 -4.71
CA SER A 392 -10.58 1.02 -4.24
C SER A 392 -11.40 2.17 -4.76
N GLN A 393 -12.57 1.86 -5.31
CA GLN A 393 -13.50 2.85 -5.82
C GLN A 393 -14.95 2.54 -5.42
N GLY A 394 -15.65 3.51 -4.83
CA GLY A 394 -17.08 3.45 -4.60
C GLY A 394 -17.88 3.86 -5.84
N PHE A 395 -19.13 3.40 -5.93
CA PHE A 395 -20.06 3.82 -6.99
C PHE A 395 -20.82 5.10 -6.66
N GLU A 396 -20.69 5.60 -5.44
CA GLU A 396 -21.33 6.82 -4.97
C GLU A 396 -20.27 7.89 -4.67
N SER A 397 -20.48 9.07 -5.25
CA SER A 397 -19.61 10.23 -5.03
C SER A 397 -19.70 10.71 -3.58
N GLY A 398 -18.56 11.08 -3.00
CA GLY A 398 -18.48 11.63 -1.64
C GLY A 398 -18.43 10.58 -0.53
N ASN A 399 -18.59 9.30 -0.86
CA ASN A 399 -18.57 8.19 0.09
C ASN A 399 -17.29 7.36 -0.07
N THR A 400 -16.58 7.14 1.04
CA THR A 400 -15.36 6.34 1.12
C THR A 400 -15.38 5.35 2.30
N TYR A 401 -16.54 5.09 2.91
CA TYR A 401 -16.69 4.15 4.03
C TYR A 401 -16.30 2.71 3.70
N PHE A 402 -16.20 2.37 2.41
CA PHE A 402 -15.67 1.08 1.99
C PHE A 402 -14.24 0.83 2.47
N PHE A 403 -13.47 1.90 2.71
CA PHE A 403 -12.06 1.82 3.09
C PHE A 403 -11.81 1.74 4.61
N GLU A 404 -12.86 1.56 5.42
CA GLU A 404 -12.72 1.21 6.85
C GLU A 404 -12.33 -0.26 7.06
N GLY A 405 -12.47 -1.12 6.04
CA GLY A 405 -12.47 -2.58 6.25
C GLY A 405 -11.12 -3.18 6.68
N ASP A 406 -11.18 -4.18 7.55
CA ASP A 406 -10.03 -4.87 8.10
C ASP A 406 -9.39 -5.87 7.13
N ASP A 407 -8.05 -5.92 7.12
CA ASP A 407 -7.33 -7.00 6.44
C ASP A 407 -7.27 -8.26 7.31
N GLN A 408 -7.34 -9.43 6.68
CA GLN A 408 -7.24 -10.71 7.37
C GLN A 408 -6.34 -11.67 6.60
N THR A 409 -5.43 -12.32 7.31
CA THR A 409 -4.56 -13.36 6.75
C THR A 409 -4.74 -14.68 7.48
N THR A 410 -5.20 -15.69 6.75
CA THR A 410 -5.16 -17.08 7.19
C THR A 410 -3.94 -17.76 6.56
N ILE A 411 -3.01 -18.24 7.38
CA ILE A 411 -1.81 -18.96 6.97
C ILE A 411 -1.89 -20.38 7.51
N ASP A 412 -1.71 -21.37 6.63
CA ASP A 412 -1.67 -22.79 6.99
C ASP A 412 -2.87 -23.28 7.83
N GLY A 413 -4.04 -22.67 7.58
CA GLY A 413 -5.31 -23.00 8.23
C GLY A 413 -5.62 -22.18 9.49
N GLU A 414 -4.73 -21.30 9.94
CA GLU A 414 -4.93 -20.43 11.11
C GLU A 414 -5.06 -18.96 10.72
N LEU A 415 -6.07 -18.26 11.25
CA LEU A 415 -6.14 -16.80 11.19
C LEU A 415 -5.05 -16.22 12.10
N VAL A 416 -4.01 -15.65 11.51
CA VAL A 416 -2.81 -15.21 12.23
C VAL A 416 -2.60 -13.69 12.20
N ILE A 417 -3.28 -12.99 11.30
CA ILE A 417 -3.26 -11.54 11.18
C ILE A 417 -4.71 -11.05 11.03
N HIS A 418 -5.07 -10.07 11.86
CA HIS A 418 -6.30 -9.29 11.75
C HIS A 418 -5.93 -7.82 11.88
N GLY A 419 -6.27 -7.04 10.86
CA GLY A 419 -6.06 -5.61 10.76
C GLY A 419 -7.05 -4.82 11.61
N THR A 420 -7.06 -3.51 11.37
CA THR A 420 -7.89 -2.52 12.11
C THR A 420 -8.47 -1.41 11.22
N GLY A 421 -8.23 -1.51 9.91
CA GLY A 421 -8.60 -0.53 8.89
C GLY A 421 -7.86 -0.78 7.58
N SER A 422 -8.41 -0.35 6.44
CA SER A 422 -7.73 -0.55 5.15
C SER A 422 -6.52 0.36 5.01
N GLU A 423 -6.57 1.59 5.49
CA GLU A 423 -5.40 2.47 5.51
C GLU A 423 -4.31 1.98 6.47
N ASP A 424 -4.72 1.31 7.55
CA ASP A 424 -3.85 0.83 8.61
C ASP A 424 -2.90 -0.27 8.11
N LEU A 425 -3.40 -1.17 7.25
CA LEU A 425 -2.60 -2.15 6.51
C LEU A 425 -1.41 -1.47 5.81
N TYR A 426 -1.62 -0.27 5.27
CA TYR A 426 -0.65 0.51 4.48
C TYR A 426 0.16 1.53 5.30
N ASN A 427 0.15 1.41 6.62
CA ASN A 427 0.73 2.35 7.58
C ASN A 427 0.13 3.75 7.55
N GLY A 428 -1.08 3.89 7.03
CA GLY A 428 -1.85 5.12 7.07
C GLY A 428 -2.49 5.35 8.44
N GLY A 429 -3.51 6.21 8.43
CA GLY A 429 -4.45 6.37 9.52
C GLY A 429 -5.43 7.50 9.22
N TRP A 430 -6.67 7.37 9.71
CA TRP A 430 -7.68 8.44 9.65
C TRP A 430 -7.95 8.90 8.22
N TYR A 431 -8.38 7.97 7.36
CA TYR A 431 -8.25 8.18 5.93
C TYR A 431 -9.12 9.31 5.33
N ASP A 432 -10.26 9.64 5.94
CA ASP A 432 -11.14 10.73 5.52
C ASP A 432 -10.88 12.03 6.30
N VAL A 433 -9.68 12.25 6.86
CA VAL A 433 -9.38 13.48 7.59
C VAL A 433 -8.27 14.29 6.92
N THR A 434 -8.51 15.60 6.75
CA THR A 434 -7.58 16.51 6.09
C THR A 434 -6.19 16.50 6.72
N GLY A 435 -5.15 16.52 5.88
CA GLY A 435 -3.74 16.51 6.28
C GLY A 435 -3.20 15.13 6.68
N ARG A 436 -3.93 14.06 6.39
CA ARG A 436 -3.58 12.66 6.71
C ARG A 436 -3.47 11.84 5.43
N TRP A 437 -4.35 10.86 5.21
CA TRP A 437 -4.34 9.98 4.02
C TRP A 437 -4.85 10.66 2.74
N ASP A 438 -5.24 11.93 2.82
CA ASP A 438 -6.02 12.66 1.83
C ASP A 438 -5.24 13.09 0.56
N TYR A 439 -4.02 12.59 0.35
CA TYR A 439 -3.22 12.86 -0.85
C TYR A 439 -2.19 11.75 -1.11
N ARG A 440 -1.71 11.68 -2.36
CA ARG A 440 -0.65 10.76 -2.80
C ARG A 440 0.61 10.94 -1.95
N ARG A 441 1.09 9.85 -1.34
CA ARG A 441 2.29 9.88 -0.51
C ARG A 441 2.99 8.53 -0.50
N SER A 442 4.26 8.53 -0.91
CA SER A 442 5.08 7.31 -0.97
C SER A 442 6.14 7.28 0.12
N PHE A 443 6.33 6.12 0.72
CA PHE A 443 7.43 5.75 1.62
C PHE A 443 8.13 4.49 1.07
N PRO A 444 9.32 4.11 1.59
CA PRO A 444 10.06 2.98 1.06
C PRO A 444 9.25 1.69 0.95
N LEU A 445 8.47 1.33 1.98
CA LEU A 445 7.71 0.08 2.01
C LEU A 445 6.19 0.25 2.03
N SER A 446 5.64 1.47 2.05
CA SER A 446 4.20 1.67 1.99
C SER A 446 3.80 3.05 1.49
N GLY A 447 2.52 3.29 1.24
CA GLY A 447 2.05 4.63 0.87
C GLY A 447 0.59 4.70 0.46
N CYS A 448 0.10 5.92 0.31
CA CYS A 448 -1.22 6.25 -0.25
C CYS A 448 -1.10 6.52 -1.75
N LEU A 449 -1.88 5.79 -2.54
CA LEU A 449 -1.98 5.93 -4.00
C LEU A 449 -2.78 7.18 -4.44
N GLY A 450 -3.46 7.80 -3.48
CA GLY A 450 -4.31 8.97 -3.68
C GLY A 450 -5.62 8.85 -2.92
N TYR A 451 -6.29 9.99 -2.76
CA TYR A 451 -7.60 10.08 -2.12
C TYR A 451 -8.44 11.14 -2.82
N GLN A 452 -9.43 10.70 -3.58
CA GLN A 452 -10.36 11.55 -4.31
C GLN A 452 -11.77 11.25 -3.81
N LYS A 453 -12.15 11.83 -2.66
CA LYS A 453 -13.47 11.63 -2.03
C LYS A 453 -14.63 11.89 -2.98
N HIS A 454 -14.53 12.94 -3.79
CA HIS A 454 -15.53 13.30 -4.80
C HIS A 454 -15.69 12.23 -5.90
N LEU A 455 -14.68 11.39 -6.15
CA LEU A 455 -14.77 10.25 -7.06
C LEU A 455 -14.95 8.91 -6.33
N GLY A 456 -15.03 8.94 -4.99
CA GLY A 456 -15.05 7.74 -4.16
C GLY A 456 -13.81 6.88 -4.38
N ARG A 457 -12.63 7.46 -4.62
CA ARG A 457 -11.41 6.74 -5.02
C ARG A 457 -10.34 6.83 -3.93
N THR A 458 -9.79 5.71 -3.48
CA THR A 458 -8.57 5.67 -2.66
C THR A 458 -7.82 4.35 -2.81
N GLY A 459 -6.63 4.23 -2.24
CA GLY A 459 -5.85 3.01 -2.30
C GLY A 459 -4.49 3.16 -1.64
N GLY A 460 -3.82 2.05 -1.44
CA GLY A 460 -2.51 2.01 -0.80
C GLY A 460 -1.64 0.88 -1.34
N TYR A 461 -0.36 0.95 -0.99
CA TYR A 461 0.57 -0.16 -1.19
C TYR A 461 1.34 -0.46 0.08
N ARG A 462 1.74 -1.72 0.25
CA ARG A 462 2.73 -2.14 1.23
C ARG A 462 3.57 -3.28 0.68
N LEU A 463 4.88 -3.18 0.90
CA LEU A 463 5.88 -4.20 0.60
C LEU A 463 6.33 -4.84 1.91
N PHE A 464 6.48 -6.15 1.90
CA PHE A 464 6.87 -6.93 3.07
C PHE A 464 8.29 -7.46 2.87
N LEU A 465 9.17 -7.18 3.84
CA LEU A 465 10.55 -7.66 3.82
C LEU A 465 10.77 -8.72 4.89
N GLY A 466 11.08 -8.29 6.12
CA GLY A 466 11.20 -9.19 7.27
C GLY A 466 9.86 -9.72 7.77
N ASP A 467 8.80 -8.94 7.62
CA ASP A 467 7.41 -9.29 7.95
C ASP A 467 6.64 -9.95 6.80
N ALA A 468 7.33 -10.56 5.83
CA ALA A 468 6.71 -11.28 4.71
C ALA A 468 5.80 -12.42 5.20
N TYR A 469 4.64 -12.60 4.56
CA TYR A 469 3.62 -13.57 5.00
C TYR A 469 3.98 -14.96 4.49
N ALA A 470 4.87 -15.64 5.21
CA ALA A 470 5.37 -16.97 4.86
C ALA A 470 4.37 -18.07 5.20
N TYR A 471 4.18 -18.99 4.25
CA TYR A 471 3.25 -20.12 4.35
C TYR A 471 3.94 -21.42 3.88
N ARG A 472 3.49 -22.57 4.42
CA ARG A 472 4.04 -23.90 4.10
C ARG A 472 3.08 -24.80 3.33
N THR A 473 1.80 -24.55 3.49
CA THR A 473 0.71 -25.33 2.91
C THR A 473 -0.30 -24.46 2.19
N SER A 474 -0.65 -23.28 2.73
CA SER A 474 -1.62 -22.37 2.13
C SER A 474 -1.62 -20.96 2.72
N VAL A 475 -2.08 -20.01 1.92
CA VAL A 475 -2.37 -18.64 2.36
C VAL A 475 -3.69 -18.16 1.76
N LEU A 476 -4.48 -17.46 2.57
CA LEU A 476 -5.63 -16.67 2.18
C LEU A 476 -5.45 -15.26 2.74
N GLN A 477 -5.33 -14.27 1.86
CA GLN A 477 -5.27 -12.85 2.22
C GLN A 477 -6.50 -12.13 1.68
N THR A 478 -7.25 -11.51 2.58
CA THR A 478 -8.49 -10.79 2.25
C THR A 478 -8.52 -9.42 2.92
N ILE A 479 -9.42 -8.56 2.46
CA ILE A 479 -9.75 -7.29 3.12
C ILE A 479 -11.22 -6.98 3.01
N GLU A 480 -11.79 -6.47 4.09
CA GLU A 480 -13.18 -6.03 4.08
C GLU A 480 -13.37 -4.76 3.25
N HIS A 481 -14.60 -4.54 2.78
CA HIS A 481 -14.94 -3.39 1.93
C HIS A 481 -16.13 -2.58 2.46
N ALA A 482 -16.30 -2.60 3.78
CA ALA A 482 -17.22 -1.80 4.56
C ALA A 482 -16.73 -1.77 6.03
N PRO A 483 -17.28 -0.88 6.88
CA PRO A 483 -16.91 -0.86 8.31
C PRO A 483 -17.27 -2.17 9.04
N THR A 484 -18.34 -2.85 8.60
CA THR A 484 -18.69 -4.17 9.10
C THR A 484 -19.42 -4.95 8.01
N GLY A 485 -19.36 -6.28 8.08
CA GLY A 485 -20.26 -7.18 7.35
C GLY A 485 -20.09 -7.20 5.83
N ASN A 486 -19.15 -6.43 5.26
CA ASN A 486 -18.93 -6.36 3.82
C ASN A 486 -20.19 -5.94 3.05
N ASP A 487 -20.92 -4.94 3.58
CA ASP A 487 -22.26 -4.58 3.11
C ASP A 487 -22.30 -3.56 1.97
N LEU A 488 -21.18 -2.91 1.66
CA LEU A 488 -21.07 -1.93 0.57
C LEU A 488 -20.60 -2.62 -0.72
N LEU A 489 -21.17 -2.28 -1.87
CA LEU A 489 -20.68 -2.76 -3.16
C LEU A 489 -19.73 -1.73 -3.75
N ASN A 490 -18.53 -2.17 -4.12
CA ASN A 490 -17.45 -1.29 -4.59
C ASN A 490 -16.70 -1.93 -5.75
N ASP A 491 -15.78 -1.20 -6.35
CA ASP A 491 -14.83 -1.67 -7.34
C ASP A 491 -13.43 -1.75 -6.70
N TYR A 492 -12.97 -2.96 -6.39
CA TYR A 492 -11.65 -3.19 -5.82
C TYR A 492 -10.79 -3.90 -6.84
N CYS A 493 -9.56 -3.43 -7.04
CA CYS A 493 -8.54 -4.16 -7.76
C CYS A 493 -7.21 -4.10 -7.06
N ALA A 494 -6.40 -5.14 -7.24
CA ALA A 494 -5.12 -5.25 -6.56
C ALA A 494 -4.08 -6.04 -7.36
N VAL A 495 -2.81 -5.73 -7.11
CA VAL A 495 -1.67 -6.56 -7.48
C VAL A 495 -1.09 -7.19 -6.22
N THR A 496 -0.95 -8.52 -6.23
CA THR A 496 -0.26 -9.29 -5.18
C THR A 496 1.09 -9.75 -5.69
N PHE A 497 2.16 -9.45 -4.96
CA PHE A 497 3.51 -9.93 -5.23
C PHE A 497 3.87 -11.05 -4.26
N MET A 498 4.43 -12.15 -4.77
CA MET A 498 4.78 -13.29 -3.94
C MET A 498 5.92 -14.11 -4.54
N TYR A 499 6.61 -14.86 -3.67
CA TYR A 499 7.46 -15.97 -4.06
C TYR A 499 6.77 -17.28 -3.73
N SER A 500 6.81 -18.24 -4.65
CA SER A 500 6.25 -19.57 -4.44
C SER A 500 7.16 -20.62 -5.06
N LEU A 501 7.34 -21.74 -4.36
CA LEU A 501 8.18 -22.85 -4.84
C LEU A 501 7.58 -23.46 -6.10
N ASP A 502 6.29 -23.76 -6.02
CA ASP A 502 5.45 -24.20 -7.13
C ASP A 502 4.51 -23.08 -7.59
N ARG A 503 3.95 -23.21 -8.79
CA ARG A 503 2.97 -22.27 -9.31
C ARG A 503 1.79 -22.12 -8.32
N PRO A 504 1.39 -20.90 -7.94
CA PRO A 504 0.22 -20.72 -7.09
C PRO A 504 -1.03 -21.34 -7.70
N THR A 505 -1.88 -21.93 -6.86
CA THR A 505 -3.08 -22.67 -7.27
C THR A 505 -4.30 -21.77 -7.51
N CYS A 506 -4.19 -20.47 -7.26
CA CYS A 506 -5.22 -19.50 -7.62
C CYS A 506 -5.28 -19.28 -9.12
N ASP A 507 -6.42 -18.77 -9.61
CA ASP A 507 -6.57 -18.39 -11.01
C ASP A 507 -5.73 -17.16 -11.37
N PHE A 508 -4.98 -17.26 -12.47
CA PHE A 508 -4.25 -16.17 -13.12
C PHE A 508 -5.02 -15.75 -14.37
N ALA A 509 -6.07 -14.94 -14.20
CA ALA A 509 -6.89 -14.49 -15.32
C ALA A 509 -7.09 -12.98 -15.28
N LEU A 510 -6.93 -12.32 -16.43
CA LEU A 510 -7.35 -10.95 -16.62
C LEU A 510 -8.75 -10.92 -17.24
N PRO A 511 -9.67 -10.11 -16.69
CA PRO A 511 -10.88 -9.72 -17.41
C PRO A 511 -10.53 -9.06 -18.75
N GLN A 512 -11.49 -9.05 -19.66
CA GLN A 512 -11.33 -8.34 -20.94
C GLN A 512 -11.05 -6.86 -20.68
N ALA A 513 -10.33 -6.19 -21.59
CA ALA A 513 -9.91 -4.78 -21.40
C ALA A 513 -11.04 -3.84 -20.98
N ALA A 514 -12.23 -3.94 -21.58
CA ALA A 514 -13.39 -3.13 -21.21
C ALA A 514 -13.84 -3.32 -19.75
N GLN A 515 -13.64 -4.53 -19.18
CA GLN A 515 -13.91 -4.87 -17.79
C GLN A 515 -12.77 -4.48 -16.84
N ARG A 516 -11.67 -3.89 -17.34
CA ARG A 516 -10.56 -3.35 -16.54
C ARG A 516 -10.58 -1.83 -16.47
N ARG A 517 -11.44 -1.15 -17.24
CA ARG A 517 -11.53 0.31 -17.23
C ARG A 517 -11.86 0.89 -15.84
N VAL A 518 -11.20 1.99 -15.48
CA VAL A 518 -11.52 2.84 -14.34
C VAL A 518 -12.90 3.46 -14.51
N ILE A 519 -13.70 3.51 -13.44
CA ILE A 519 -15.08 4.00 -13.53
C ILE A 519 -15.10 5.52 -13.42
N ASP A 520 -15.63 6.20 -14.43
CA ASP A 520 -15.87 7.65 -14.36
C ASP A 520 -17.32 7.89 -13.91
N LEU A 521 -17.48 8.42 -12.69
CA LEU A 521 -18.80 8.74 -12.15
C LEU A 521 -19.47 9.84 -12.98
N ARG A 522 -20.77 9.69 -13.24
CA ARG A 522 -21.56 10.70 -13.97
C ARG A 522 -21.95 11.91 -13.12
N ARG A 523 -22.19 11.69 -11.83
CA ARG A 523 -22.57 12.72 -10.86
C ARG A 523 -21.49 12.82 -9.79
N ILE A 524 -20.85 13.99 -9.71
CA ILE A 524 -19.73 14.27 -8.82
C ILE A 524 -20.17 15.33 -7.81
N VAL A 525 -20.01 15.01 -6.52
CA VAL A 525 -20.35 15.85 -5.38
C VAL A 525 -19.08 16.30 -4.69
N PHE A 526 -18.91 17.61 -4.63
CA PHE A 526 -17.82 18.28 -3.92
C PHE A 526 -18.37 18.84 -2.60
N ALA A 527 -18.06 18.17 -1.49
CA ALA A 527 -18.49 18.59 -0.15
C ALA A 527 -17.67 19.79 0.35
N THR A 528 -18.15 21.01 0.09
CA THR A 528 -17.42 22.27 0.35
C THR A 528 -17.14 22.51 1.83
N TRP A 529 -17.92 21.90 2.71
CA TRP A 529 -17.68 21.92 4.16
C TRP A 529 -16.50 21.05 4.60
N TRP A 530 -15.99 20.15 3.75
CA TRP A 530 -14.94 19.18 4.12
C TRP A 530 -13.58 19.49 3.50
N ASN A 531 -13.26 18.95 2.32
CA ASN A 531 -11.90 18.90 1.79
C ASN A 531 -11.77 19.46 0.36
N VAL A 532 -12.77 20.19 -0.14
CA VAL A 532 -12.71 20.81 -1.46
C VAL A 532 -11.75 22.01 -1.43
N PRO A 533 -10.70 22.05 -2.27
CA PRO A 533 -9.77 23.17 -2.28
C PRO A 533 -10.41 24.47 -2.76
N ILE A 534 -10.03 25.58 -2.13
CA ILE A 534 -10.43 26.94 -2.52
C ILE A 534 -9.22 27.59 -3.20
N SER A 535 -9.37 27.97 -4.47
CA SER A 535 -8.31 28.62 -5.24
C SER A 535 -8.18 30.10 -4.90
N ALA A 536 -9.31 30.77 -4.68
CA ALA A 536 -9.38 32.20 -4.37
C ALA A 536 -10.73 32.53 -3.72
N PHE A 537 -10.76 33.61 -2.95
CA PHE A 537 -11.98 34.19 -2.38
C PHE A 537 -11.75 35.69 -2.13
N SER A 538 -12.80 36.41 -1.75
CA SER A 538 -12.77 37.87 -1.56
C SER A 538 -11.65 38.40 -0.67
N TYR A 539 -11.15 39.60 -1.03
CA TYR A 539 -9.96 40.21 -0.41
C TYR A 539 -10.27 40.92 0.91
N ARG A 540 -11.38 41.66 0.97
CA ARG A 540 -11.79 42.45 2.14
C ARG A 540 -13.28 42.29 2.42
N ASN A 541 -13.70 42.75 3.60
CA ASN A 541 -15.11 42.82 4.01
C ASN A 541 -15.85 41.49 3.86
N ALA A 542 -15.13 40.37 4.00
CA ALA A 542 -15.69 39.04 3.89
C ALA A 542 -15.09 38.11 4.95
N THR A 543 -15.93 37.24 5.51
CA THR A 543 -15.54 36.20 6.46
C THR A 543 -15.89 34.84 5.88
N LEU A 544 -14.97 33.88 6.01
CA LEU A 544 -15.14 32.50 5.58
C LEU A 544 -15.03 31.55 6.78
N THR A 545 -16.06 30.76 7.04
CA THR A 545 -16.12 29.82 8.18
C THR A 545 -16.74 28.49 7.78
N LYS A 546 -16.40 27.40 8.48
CA LYS A 546 -17.13 26.12 8.40
C LYS A 546 -18.05 26.01 9.61
N ASN A 547 -19.32 25.73 9.38
CA ASN A 547 -20.33 25.66 10.44
C ASN A 547 -21.17 24.38 10.33
N VAL A 548 -21.86 24.08 11.42
CA VAL A 548 -22.88 23.03 11.49
C VAL A 548 -24.15 23.62 12.10
N GLU A 549 -25.30 23.28 11.54
CA GLU A 549 -26.61 23.70 12.03
C GLU A 549 -27.57 22.53 11.98
N LYS A 550 -28.47 22.43 12.96
CA LYS A 550 -29.52 21.41 12.95
C LYS A 550 -30.74 21.94 12.21
N LEU A 551 -31.00 21.41 11.02
CA LEU A 551 -32.17 21.72 10.20
C LEU A 551 -32.95 20.43 9.95
N ASP A 552 -34.27 20.45 10.16
CA ASP A 552 -35.15 19.27 10.06
C ASP A 552 -34.63 18.05 10.85
N GLY A 553 -34.05 18.31 12.03
CA GLY A 553 -33.49 17.28 12.91
C GLY A 553 -32.15 16.68 12.45
N LYS A 554 -31.57 17.16 11.35
CA LYS A 554 -30.29 16.69 10.80
C LYS A 554 -29.20 17.76 10.96
N ASP A 555 -27.99 17.33 11.27
CA ASP A 555 -26.82 18.22 11.27
C ASP A 555 -26.40 18.49 9.82
N ILE A 556 -26.58 19.73 9.37
CA ILE A 556 -26.16 20.23 8.07
C ILE A 556 -24.84 20.98 8.24
N ARG A 557 -23.80 20.52 7.54
CA ARG A 557 -22.48 21.14 7.53
C ARG A 557 -22.32 21.96 6.27
N PHE A 558 -21.82 23.18 6.38
CA PHE A 558 -21.65 24.07 5.23
C PHE A 558 -20.43 24.98 5.42
N LEU A 559 -19.91 25.45 4.29
CA LEU A 559 -18.98 26.56 4.22
C LEU A 559 -19.78 27.86 4.09
N SER A 560 -19.54 28.80 4.99
CA SER A 560 -20.24 30.07 5.10
C SER A 560 -19.33 31.21 4.65
N LEU A 561 -19.66 31.84 3.54
CA LEU A 561 -19.16 33.16 3.15
C LEU A 561 -20.17 34.22 3.63
N ARG A 562 -19.68 35.23 4.36
CA ARG A 562 -20.45 36.40 4.79
C ARG A 562 -19.72 37.65 4.32
N ALA A 563 -20.43 38.58 3.71
CA ALA A 563 -19.83 39.77 3.14
C ALA A 563 -20.62 41.05 3.42
N GLU A 564 -19.94 42.18 3.32
CA GLU A 564 -20.47 43.53 3.49
C GLU A 564 -20.02 44.43 2.34
N ASP A 565 -20.95 45.26 1.84
CA ASP A 565 -20.73 46.16 0.70
C ASP A 565 -20.27 45.42 -0.57
N ASN A 566 -19.18 45.91 -1.19
CA ASN A 566 -18.52 45.32 -2.36
C ASN A 566 -17.06 44.98 -2.04
N ASP A 567 -16.55 43.98 -2.73
CA ASP A 567 -15.12 43.67 -2.73
C ASP A 567 -14.34 44.73 -3.51
N SER A 568 -13.01 44.68 -3.42
CA SER A 568 -12.10 45.61 -4.12
C SER A 568 -12.25 45.59 -5.66
N PHE A 569 -12.74 44.48 -6.21
CA PHE A 569 -12.83 44.25 -7.65
C PHE A 569 -14.26 43.96 -8.13
N GLY A 570 -15.28 44.36 -7.35
CA GLY A 570 -16.69 44.17 -7.69
C GLY A 570 -17.40 43.26 -6.68
N HIS A 571 -18.17 42.30 -7.18
CA HIS A 571 -18.91 41.38 -6.32
C HIS A 571 -17.99 40.50 -5.47
N HIS A 572 -18.42 40.20 -4.26
CA HIS A 572 -17.77 39.20 -3.43
C HIS A 572 -17.81 37.82 -4.09
N PHE A 573 -16.77 37.01 -3.90
CA PHE A 573 -16.61 35.78 -4.63
C PHE A 573 -15.89 34.67 -3.85
N ILE A 574 -16.07 33.45 -4.34
CA ILE A 574 -15.31 32.27 -3.97
C ILE A 574 -15.09 31.37 -5.19
N CYS A 575 -13.89 30.83 -5.33
CA CYS A 575 -13.50 29.97 -6.43
C CYS A 575 -12.99 28.63 -5.90
N PHE A 576 -13.62 27.54 -6.31
CA PHE A 576 -13.25 26.17 -5.90
C PHE A 576 -12.49 25.45 -7.01
N VAL A 577 -11.57 24.58 -6.61
CA VAL A 577 -10.93 23.63 -7.53
C VAL A 577 -11.72 22.32 -7.50
N CYS A 578 -12.40 22.01 -8.60
CA CYS A 578 -13.21 20.81 -8.77
C CYS A 578 -12.54 19.89 -9.79
N GLU A 579 -12.07 18.73 -9.35
CA GLU A 579 -11.43 17.72 -10.22
C GLU A 579 -12.49 16.77 -10.80
N LEU A 580 -12.52 16.63 -12.13
CA LEU A 580 -13.50 15.81 -12.84
C LEU A 580 -12.84 14.59 -13.48
N PRO A 581 -13.55 13.46 -13.55
CA PRO A 581 -12.98 12.20 -14.02
C PRO A 581 -12.88 12.13 -15.55
N ALA A 582 -13.57 13.01 -16.27
CA ALA A 582 -13.56 13.07 -17.73
C ALA A 582 -13.90 14.49 -18.19
N ALA A 583 -13.45 14.85 -19.39
CA ALA A 583 -13.93 16.05 -20.06
C ALA A 583 -15.35 15.83 -20.55
N GLY A 584 -16.14 16.90 -20.62
CA GLY A 584 -17.50 16.82 -21.13
C GLY A 584 -18.36 18.02 -20.74
N LYS A 585 -19.64 17.93 -21.07
CA LYS A 585 -20.61 18.96 -20.73
C LYS A 585 -21.25 18.65 -19.39
N TYR A 586 -21.13 19.54 -18.42
CA TYR A 586 -21.62 19.34 -17.06
C TYR A 586 -22.66 20.38 -16.69
N LYS A 587 -23.80 19.90 -16.19
CA LYS A 587 -24.72 20.73 -15.40
C LYS A 587 -24.12 20.94 -14.02
N VAL A 588 -23.99 22.19 -13.61
CA VAL A 588 -23.48 22.57 -12.30
C VAL A 588 -24.65 23.05 -11.43
N SER A 589 -24.75 22.50 -10.23
CA SER A 589 -25.76 22.88 -9.25
C SER A 589 -25.17 22.98 -7.84
N LEU A 590 -25.87 23.71 -6.96
CA LEU A 590 -25.47 23.94 -5.58
C LEU A 590 -26.47 23.32 -4.61
N ASP A 591 -25.95 22.64 -3.60
CA ASP A 591 -26.70 22.39 -2.36
C ASP A 591 -26.29 23.47 -1.35
N ALA A 592 -27.25 24.18 -0.78
CA ALA A 592 -27.02 25.33 0.10
C ALA A 592 -28.04 25.38 1.25
N VAL A 593 -27.82 26.28 2.21
CA VAL A 593 -28.83 26.66 3.21
C VAL A 593 -29.41 28.00 2.81
N LYS A 594 -30.70 28.02 2.42
CA LYS A 594 -31.45 29.26 2.21
C LYS A 594 -31.75 29.93 3.55
N GLY A 595 -32.00 31.23 3.55
CA GLY A 595 -32.35 31.94 4.78
C GLY A 595 -32.36 33.47 4.67
N PRO A 596 -32.68 34.17 5.77
CA PRO A 596 -33.03 35.59 5.73
C PRO A 596 -31.85 36.51 5.42
N SER A 597 -30.62 36.03 5.54
CA SER A 597 -29.41 36.81 5.25
C SER A 597 -28.72 36.42 3.94
N GLN A 598 -29.27 35.48 3.17
CA GLN A 598 -28.60 34.92 1.99
C GLN A 598 -28.65 35.87 0.78
N ALA A 599 -27.63 35.75 -0.05
CA ALA A 599 -27.42 36.50 -1.28
C ALA A 599 -28.06 35.83 -2.50
N LYS A 600 -28.10 36.56 -3.61
CA LYS A 600 -28.19 35.99 -4.96
C LYS A 600 -26.80 35.58 -5.42
N VAL A 601 -26.68 34.36 -5.93
CA VAL A 601 -25.41 33.78 -6.38
C VAL A 601 -25.46 33.48 -7.87
N GLN A 602 -24.38 33.74 -8.58
CA GLN A 602 -24.23 33.37 -9.98
C GLN A 602 -22.83 32.83 -10.25
N MET A 603 -22.72 31.88 -11.18
CA MET A 603 -21.44 31.32 -11.61
C MET A 603 -20.81 32.22 -12.68
N PHE A 604 -19.48 32.26 -12.74
CA PHE A 604 -18.73 33.06 -13.71
C PHE A 604 -17.62 32.25 -14.38
N LEU A 605 -17.35 32.56 -15.65
CA LEU A 605 -16.20 32.07 -16.42
C LEU A 605 -15.50 33.28 -17.04
N ASP A 606 -14.22 33.51 -16.72
CA ASP A 606 -13.45 34.66 -17.19
C ASP A 606 -14.18 36.01 -17.04
N GLU A 607 -14.74 36.26 -15.86
CA GLU A 607 -15.56 37.45 -15.53
C GLU A 607 -16.90 37.59 -16.27
N ALA A 608 -17.24 36.66 -17.18
CA ALA A 608 -18.56 36.60 -17.79
C ALA A 608 -19.54 35.77 -16.93
N PRO A 609 -20.77 36.24 -16.69
CA PRO A 609 -21.78 35.48 -15.96
C PRO A 609 -22.23 34.24 -16.76
N VAL A 610 -22.43 33.13 -16.05
CA VAL A 610 -22.89 31.85 -16.58
C VAL A 610 -24.17 31.44 -15.86
N GLY A 611 -25.16 30.98 -16.62
CA GLY A 611 -26.41 30.48 -16.07
C GLY A 611 -27.24 31.55 -15.35
N PRO A 612 -28.29 31.13 -14.63
CA PRO A 612 -29.18 32.05 -13.93
C PRO A 612 -28.56 32.59 -12.63
N GLU A 613 -29.07 33.72 -12.17
CA GLU A 613 -28.93 34.11 -10.77
C GLU A 613 -29.80 33.19 -9.90
N VAL A 614 -29.22 32.61 -8.86
CA VAL A 614 -29.91 31.79 -7.87
C VAL A 614 -30.15 32.63 -6.63
N ASP A 615 -31.43 32.93 -6.33
CA ASP A 615 -31.82 33.60 -5.09
C ASP A 615 -31.90 32.61 -3.94
N LEU A 616 -30.98 32.74 -2.98
CA LEU A 616 -30.92 31.89 -1.79
C LEU A 616 -31.68 32.47 -0.60
N TYR A 617 -32.41 33.59 -0.77
CA TYR A 617 -33.26 34.12 0.28
C TYR A 617 -34.41 33.16 0.63
N ALA A 618 -34.70 33.06 1.93
CA ALA A 618 -35.93 32.51 2.47
C ALA A 618 -36.22 33.20 3.81
N ALA A 619 -37.49 33.35 4.19
CA ALA A 619 -37.84 33.97 5.47
C ALA A 619 -37.28 33.18 6.67
N GLU A 620 -37.21 31.85 6.54
CA GLU A 620 -36.64 30.94 7.53
C GLU A 620 -35.50 30.13 6.92
N ARG A 621 -34.58 29.66 7.78
CA ARG A 621 -33.44 28.85 7.31
C ARG A 621 -33.89 27.46 6.95
N GLN A 622 -33.51 26.98 5.76
CA GLN A 622 -33.88 25.65 5.27
C GLN A 622 -32.86 25.12 4.25
N PRO A 623 -32.68 23.79 4.14
CA PRO A 623 -31.89 23.21 3.07
C PRO A 623 -32.49 23.49 1.70
N ALA A 624 -31.64 23.77 0.72
CA ALA A 624 -31.98 23.83 -0.71
C ALA A 624 -31.02 22.94 -1.49
N LEU A 625 -31.56 22.03 -2.29
CA LEU A 625 -30.78 21.01 -2.99
C LEU A 625 -30.89 21.21 -4.50
N GLY A 626 -29.76 21.08 -5.20
CA GLY A 626 -29.73 21.06 -6.66
C GLY A 626 -30.09 22.40 -7.33
N GLU A 627 -29.80 23.53 -6.69
CA GLU A 627 -30.02 24.86 -7.27
C GLU A 627 -29.14 25.03 -8.52
N ASN A 628 -29.74 25.11 -9.70
CA ASN A 628 -29.02 25.12 -10.98
C ASN A 628 -28.33 26.46 -11.21
N VAL A 629 -27.01 26.44 -11.39
CA VAL A 629 -26.19 27.63 -11.64
C VAL A 629 -25.62 27.68 -13.05
N GLY A 630 -25.83 26.65 -13.86
CA GLY A 630 -25.48 26.68 -15.29
C GLY A 630 -25.03 25.35 -15.87
N THR A 631 -24.55 25.40 -17.10
CA THR A 631 -23.96 24.26 -17.80
C THR A 631 -22.70 24.73 -18.50
N LEU A 632 -21.61 24.00 -18.31
CA LEU A 632 -20.28 24.33 -18.82
C LEU A 632 -19.66 23.12 -19.51
N ASP A 633 -18.84 23.38 -20.52
CA ASP A 633 -17.87 22.40 -21.00
C ASP A 633 -16.67 22.44 -20.05
N LEU A 634 -16.43 21.34 -19.33
CA LEU A 634 -15.39 21.22 -18.32
C LEU A 634 -14.35 20.19 -18.76
N ALA A 635 -13.10 20.43 -18.40
CA ALA A 635 -11.98 19.56 -18.72
C ALA A 635 -11.92 18.35 -17.78
N GLU A 636 -11.25 17.28 -18.23
CA GLU A 636 -10.78 16.25 -17.32
C GLU A 636 -9.74 16.84 -16.36
N GLY A 637 -9.75 16.39 -15.10
CA GLY A 637 -8.88 16.93 -14.07
C GLY A 637 -9.42 18.24 -13.51
N ARG A 638 -8.53 19.17 -13.16
CA ARG A 638 -8.86 20.37 -12.36
C ARG A 638 -9.63 21.42 -13.17
N ASN A 639 -10.77 21.85 -12.63
CA ASN A 639 -11.57 22.97 -13.12
C ASN A 639 -11.75 24.02 -12.01
N PHE A 640 -11.79 25.29 -12.38
CA PHE A 640 -11.95 26.41 -11.45
C PHE A 640 -13.39 26.95 -11.54
N LEU A 641 -14.20 26.68 -10.53
CA LEU A 641 -15.61 27.11 -10.50
C LEU A 641 -15.75 28.35 -9.61
N LEU A 642 -15.99 29.49 -10.24
CA LEU A 642 -16.12 30.81 -9.63
C LEU A 642 -17.59 31.15 -9.37
N PHE A 643 -17.92 31.47 -8.13
CA PHE A 643 -19.24 31.92 -7.71
C PHE A 643 -19.16 33.33 -7.13
N LYS A 644 -20.06 34.22 -7.57
CA LYS A 644 -20.14 35.61 -7.09
C LYS A 644 -21.48 35.89 -6.41
N LEU A 645 -21.43 36.71 -5.36
CA LEU A 645 -22.61 37.26 -4.68
C LEU A 645 -23.05 38.52 -5.44
N VAL A 646 -23.93 38.35 -6.43
CA VAL A 646 -24.31 39.40 -7.40
C VAL A 646 -25.36 40.39 -6.89
N GLY A 647 -25.94 40.10 -5.72
CA GLY A 647 -26.92 40.96 -5.07
C GLY A 647 -27.62 40.21 -3.95
N LYS A 648 -28.78 40.72 -3.53
CA LYS A 648 -29.64 40.05 -2.53
C LYS A 648 -31.11 40.36 -2.79
N HIS A 649 -31.99 39.51 -2.26
CA HIS A 649 -33.43 39.78 -2.23
C HIS A 649 -33.72 41.08 -1.45
N ALA A 650 -34.83 41.77 -1.75
CA ALA A 650 -35.19 43.03 -1.11
C ALA A 650 -35.33 42.90 0.43
N ASP A 651 -35.87 41.77 0.87
CA ASP A 651 -36.06 41.44 2.29
C ASP A 651 -34.85 40.76 2.93
N SER A 652 -33.74 40.58 2.19
CA SER A 652 -32.54 39.94 2.73
C SER A 652 -31.74 40.89 3.62
N THR A 653 -31.45 40.44 4.83
CA THR A 653 -30.72 41.21 5.84
C THR A 653 -29.21 41.21 5.63
N GLY A 654 -28.67 40.41 4.70
CA GLY A 654 -27.23 40.26 4.51
C GLY A 654 -26.80 39.82 3.11
N LEU A 655 -25.49 39.64 2.93
CA LEU A 655 -24.88 39.11 1.72
C LEU A 655 -24.11 37.84 2.07
N ALA A 656 -24.86 36.73 2.19
CA ALA A 656 -24.35 35.44 2.67
C ALA A 656 -24.45 34.33 1.60
N LEU A 657 -23.54 33.36 1.69
CA LEU A 657 -23.62 32.07 1.01
C LEU A 657 -23.24 30.96 1.99
N ASP A 658 -24.23 30.13 2.36
CA ASP A 658 -24.03 28.89 3.10
C ASP A 658 -24.05 27.69 2.15
N LEU A 659 -22.87 27.30 1.66
CA LEU A 659 -22.72 26.27 0.64
C LEU A 659 -22.37 24.92 1.24
N THR A 660 -23.19 23.91 0.94
CA THR A 660 -23.00 22.52 1.40
C THR A 660 -22.24 21.70 0.36
N ASN A 661 -22.70 21.69 -0.89
CA ASN A 661 -22.08 20.94 -1.97
C ASN A 661 -22.08 21.73 -3.29
N ILE A 662 -21.06 21.50 -4.11
CA ILE A 662 -21.11 21.74 -5.55
C ILE A 662 -21.32 20.39 -6.24
N ILE A 663 -22.25 20.32 -7.17
CA ILE A 663 -22.57 19.10 -7.91
C ILE A 663 -22.33 19.34 -9.38
N CYS A 664 -21.44 18.54 -9.97
CA CYS A 664 -21.24 18.45 -11.41
C CYS A 664 -21.87 17.15 -11.91
N GLU A 665 -22.89 17.25 -12.74
CA GLU A 665 -23.56 16.10 -13.35
C GLU A 665 -23.40 16.17 -14.86
N ARG A 666 -22.86 15.09 -15.44
CA ARG A 666 -22.61 15.03 -16.88
C ARG A 666 -23.93 15.04 -17.64
N ALA A 667 -24.04 15.92 -18.62
CA ALA A 667 -25.27 16.18 -19.38
C ALA A 667 -25.46 15.23 -20.58
N ASP A 668 -24.42 14.48 -20.95
CA ASP A 668 -24.35 13.54 -22.08
C ASP A 668 -24.12 12.06 -21.72
#